data_AF-A0A1I8P076-F1
#
_entry.id   AF-A0A1I8P076-F1
#
_cell.length_a   1.000
_cell.length_b   1.000
_cell.length_c   1.000
_cell.angle_alpha   90.00
_cell.angle_beta   90.00
_cell.angle_gamma   90.00
#
_symmetry.space_group_name_H-M   'P 1'
#
loop_
_entity.id
_entity.type
_entity.pdbx_description
1 polymer ?
#
loop_
_entity_poly.entity_id
_entity_poly.type
_entity_poly.pdbx_seq_one_letter_code
_entity_poly.pdbx_strand_id
1 'polypeptide(L)'
;MPGVPILRMRQICLTRTKKHVAISILSLNLGNTEKLSDSLLHRANTKGKRTVFAGDQTWMQLFPDIFLRHYANMDSFFVNDFYEGDKNITANVRKELALKDWQFMILHYLGLDHIGHVEGSHSHKIFEKLREMDNVVNYISSSKLFQNKLLLVTGDHGMRNGGSHGGSDKEELYVPLMLFSDRCQSMKQNYTPEYNQIDITPTLAILLGIDIPFSSIGCLISEFLMDYSREEQLYSYYYNALHLVEKFRNTYTLNEIKTQSLTDYYFWLAEAELEHKRFLESNAASMLSYEKAMQNYMRVSKSISKLLGDTLVKYDNDLIFISLVLTTLAAIHLIINTLLKILSKSTQWPQFVSGRVFLSAIMSVAINCVAHFLNLIYSRHFVYSAILTIPIAISIYLGLDIMDLFLKMFTPVTYSRRSQFNLSILWILFSFLLLHTFSLSSSSFIEEEHQTWYYLAPTLLVFLAIQNFYINVKKVWNAGRDVVSVLVTELWHNRSYVLAMLLVIFCRRLNQTGDKFRHLEDIGDVLAREQNYAYLLGIFITALICLLWTLNNFNTRQELWFCGLALFCVFLYREWGQYNFLVLLTCWMSLAAITFLHYRKIFCIRKNFACDVNDNLVQLWGSNFTVIVIISALLHKPHNVILVPALIYTLDRSYTMCDNLYMKAKRHYNCFYIMFKVFITIFIGNMYYFFQGNSNSLSTIDLNPGYVGLSSYNPLVAGSFITLNTYSAPIISFLYLMWHMFTTRKTCLPTNQQNSNGSFLNSKDDDLYLVISLFAAATVMPVAVYWLLLVGFRHHLFIYSVFAPKAFYECFNILVFYLNFILTNLYFRLFQLNNE
;
A
#
# COMPACT_ATOMS: atom_id res chain seq x y z
N MET A 1 0.53 13.68 6.60
CA MET A 1 -0.58 12.99 5.92
C MET A 1 -0.45 13.24 4.42
N PRO A 2 -0.70 12.21 3.58
CA PRO A 2 -0.21 12.15 2.20
C PRO A 2 -0.93 13.12 1.26
N GLY A 3 -0.17 14.01 0.63
CA GLY A 3 -0.57 14.73 -0.57
C GLY A 3 -0.38 13.83 -1.78
N VAL A 4 -1.47 13.47 -2.44
CA VAL A 4 -1.51 12.73 -3.71
C VAL A 4 -0.91 13.63 -4.83
N PRO A 5 -0.22 13.06 -5.83
CA PRO A 5 0.40 13.80 -6.93
C PRO A 5 -0.60 14.55 -7.79
N ILE A 6 -0.11 15.62 -8.46
CA ILE A 6 -0.89 16.50 -9.31
C ILE A 6 -1.47 15.72 -10.50
N LEU A 7 -2.66 15.18 -10.30
CA LEU A 7 -3.47 14.45 -11.25
C LEU A 7 -4.09 15.41 -12.25
N ARG A 8 -3.38 15.93 -13.28
CA ARG A 8 -3.78 17.10 -14.10
C ARG A 8 -5.18 17.72 -13.82
N MET A 9 -5.43 18.32 -12.64
CA MET A 9 -4.55 18.46 -11.45
C MET A 9 -5.24 18.21 -10.07
N ARG A 10 -4.84 17.14 -9.35
CA ARG A 10 -4.63 16.94 -7.88
C ARG A 10 -5.83 16.87 -6.89
N GLN A 11 -6.22 15.65 -6.52
CA GLN A 11 -6.94 15.29 -5.27
C GLN A 11 -5.96 15.35 -4.08
N ILE A 12 -6.30 15.97 -2.94
CA ILE A 12 -5.61 15.78 -1.64
C ILE A 12 -6.63 15.90 -0.52
N CYS A 13 -6.67 14.93 0.39
CA CYS A 13 -7.24 15.10 1.72
C CYS A 13 -6.37 14.41 2.77
N LEU A 14 -6.16 15.07 3.91
CA LEU A 14 -6.39 14.49 5.24
C LEU A 14 -6.32 15.55 6.37
N THR A 15 -7.46 15.71 7.06
CA THR A 15 -7.76 16.16 8.44
C THR A 15 -6.92 17.29 9.06
N ARG A 16 -7.45 18.41 9.60
CA ARG A 16 -8.56 18.57 10.56
C ARG A 16 -8.92 20.07 10.62
N THR A 17 -10.17 20.38 10.95
CA THR A 17 -10.76 21.70 11.23
C THR A 17 -11.23 22.56 10.04
N LYS A 18 -12.57 22.60 9.94
CA LYS A 18 -13.46 23.69 9.53
C LYS A 18 -13.31 24.24 8.10
N LYS A 19 -14.40 23.95 7.35
CA LYS A 19 -14.98 24.66 6.19
C LYS A 19 -14.23 24.47 4.85
N HIS A 20 -15.05 24.39 3.79
CA HIS A 20 -14.77 24.57 2.35
C HIS A 20 -14.82 23.30 1.48
N VAL A 21 -15.73 23.26 0.48
CA VAL A 21 -16.00 22.09 -0.40
C VAL A 21 -16.02 22.42 -1.90
N ALA A 22 -14.96 22.19 -2.65
CA ALA A 22 -15.08 22.28 -4.11
C ALA A 22 -15.96 21.13 -4.63
N ILE A 23 -16.64 21.27 -5.78
CA ILE A 23 -17.31 20.15 -6.44
C ILE A 23 -16.28 19.46 -7.30
N SER A 24 -15.44 18.71 -6.64
CA SER A 24 -14.96 17.46 -7.20
C SER A 24 -15.89 16.39 -6.66
N ILE A 25 -16.64 15.76 -7.55
CA ILE A 25 -17.54 14.65 -7.22
C ILE A 25 -16.78 13.43 -6.69
N LEU A 26 -15.46 13.35 -6.88
CA LEU A 26 -14.68 12.24 -6.35
C LEU A 26 -13.51 12.69 -5.52
N SER A 27 -13.46 12.16 -4.29
CA SER A 27 -12.23 11.72 -3.62
C SER A 27 -12.39 11.40 -2.12
N LEU A 28 -13.28 10.47 -1.77
CA LEU A 28 -13.44 9.99 -0.40
C LEU A 28 -13.39 8.45 -0.34
N ASN A 29 -12.29 7.86 -0.83
CA ASN A 29 -12.10 6.40 -0.80
C ASN A 29 -11.67 5.81 0.55
N LEU A 30 -11.64 6.60 1.64
CA LEU A 30 -11.38 6.10 2.98
C LEU A 30 -12.34 6.73 3.99
N GLY A 31 -13.58 6.23 4.01
CA GLY A 31 -14.44 6.24 5.20
C GLY A 31 -14.78 7.59 5.85
N ASN A 32 -14.58 8.71 5.16
CA ASN A 32 -14.89 10.01 5.73
C ASN A 32 -16.36 10.34 5.45
N THR A 33 -17.19 10.19 6.47
CA THR A 33 -18.62 10.55 6.48
C THR A 33 -18.85 12.01 6.88
N GLU A 34 -17.85 12.88 6.70
CA GLU A 34 -17.94 14.27 7.16
C GLU A 34 -18.76 15.12 6.18
N LYS A 35 -19.80 15.76 6.72
CA LYS A 35 -20.70 16.64 6.00
C LYS A 35 -19.94 17.80 5.36
N LEU A 36 -20.11 17.92 4.05
CA LEU A 36 -19.55 19.00 3.25
C LEU A 36 -20.26 20.34 3.56
N SER A 37 -19.53 21.46 3.59
CA SER A 37 -20.06 22.76 4.06
C SER A 37 -20.37 23.81 2.98
N ASP A 38 -19.81 23.70 1.78
CA ASP A 38 -20.01 24.69 0.69
C ASP A 38 -19.60 24.14 -0.67
N SER A 39 -20.53 23.69 -1.51
CA SER A 39 -20.32 23.08 -2.85
C SER A 39 -21.34 23.60 -3.89
N LEU A 40 -21.31 23.12 -5.14
CA LEU A 40 -22.25 23.47 -6.25
C LEU A 40 -23.64 23.12 -5.81
N LEU A 41 -23.78 21.95 -5.19
CA LEU A 41 -25.04 21.45 -4.69
C LEU A 41 -25.58 22.34 -3.57
N HIS A 42 -24.71 22.80 -2.67
CA HIS A 42 -25.11 23.78 -1.67
C HIS A 42 -25.50 25.12 -2.32
N ARG A 43 -24.70 25.64 -3.26
CA ARG A 43 -24.99 26.90 -3.97
C ARG A 43 -26.27 26.83 -4.78
N ALA A 44 -26.49 25.71 -5.48
CA ALA A 44 -27.70 25.37 -6.20
C ALA A 44 -28.90 25.38 -5.26
N ASN A 45 -28.82 24.68 -4.13
CA ASN A 45 -29.88 24.63 -3.13
C ASN A 45 -30.19 26.02 -2.54
N THR A 46 -29.16 26.81 -2.21
CA THR A 46 -29.34 28.18 -1.68
C THR A 46 -30.00 29.12 -2.69
N LYS A 47 -29.83 28.87 -3.99
CA LYS A 47 -30.49 29.60 -5.09
C LYS A 47 -31.80 28.95 -5.52
N GLY A 48 -32.34 28.00 -4.75
CA GLY A 48 -33.60 27.32 -5.02
C GLY A 48 -33.60 26.40 -6.25
N LYS A 49 -32.41 25.98 -6.72
CA LYS A 49 -32.29 25.03 -7.83
C LYS A 49 -32.53 23.62 -7.30
N ARG A 50 -33.53 22.93 -7.86
CA ARG A 50 -33.90 21.58 -7.45
C ARG A 50 -32.96 20.56 -8.09
N THR A 51 -32.30 19.77 -7.25
CA THR A 51 -31.33 18.76 -7.68
C THR A 51 -31.87 17.34 -7.48
N VAL A 52 -31.65 16.44 -8.44
CA VAL A 52 -31.98 15.01 -8.35
C VAL A 52 -30.73 14.17 -8.49
N PHE A 53 -30.67 13.05 -7.78
CA PHE A 53 -29.51 12.14 -7.77
C PHE A 53 -29.90 10.68 -8.00
N ALA A 54 -29.12 9.96 -8.80
CA ALA A 54 -29.18 8.51 -8.89
C ALA A 54 -27.74 7.95 -8.94
N GLY A 55 -27.40 7.05 -8.02
CA GLY A 55 -26.04 6.53 -7.94
C GLY A 55 -25.63 6.01 -6.57
N ASP A 56 -24.38 6.23 -6.19
CA ASP A 56 -23.77 5.74 -4.95
C ASP A 56 -24.35 6.40 -3.69
N GLN A 57 -24.66 5.62 -2.65
CA GLN A 57 -25.14 6.11 -1.35
C GLN A 57 -24.17 7.05 -0.62
N THR A 58 -22.87 6.99 -0.88
CA THR A 58 -21.86 7.90 -0.31
C THR A 58 -22.24 9.37 -0.55
N TRP A 59 -22.84 9.68 -1.70
CA TRP A 59 -23.36 11.02 -2.00
C TRP A 59 -24.45 11.48 -1.03
N MET A 60 -25.31 10.59 -0.59
CA MET A 60 -26.37 10.90 0.39
C MET A 60 -25.79 11.22 1.76
N GLN A 61 -24.65 10.61 2.10
CA GLN A 61 -23.93 10.90 3.34
C GLN A 61 -23.19 12.23 3.26
N LEU A 62 -22.62 12.56 2.08
CA LEU A 62 -21.88 13.80 1.84
C LEU A 62 -22.78 15.04 1.71
N PHE A 63 -23.96 14.87 1.12
CA PHE A 63 -24.92 15.93 0.83
C PHE A 63 -26.30 15.63 1.44
N PRO A 64 -26.39 15.53 2.78
CA PRO A 64 -27.67 15.23 3.44
C PRO A 64 -28.68 16.35 3.17
N ASP A 65 -29.91 15.96 2.85
CA ASP A 65 -31.07 16.83 2.67
C ASP A 65 -31.00 17.83 1.49
N ILE A 66 -30.09 17.65 0.52
CA ILE A 66 -29.97 18.56 -0.64
C ILE A 66 -30.79 18.09 -1.85
N PHE A 67 -30.96 16.77 -2.00
CA PHE A 67 -31.64 16.21 -3.16
C PHE A 67 -33.16 16.25 -2.99
N LEU A 68 -33.86 16.77 -3.99
CA LEU A 68 -35.33 16.72 -4.08
C LEU A 68 -35.82 15.27 -4.12
N ARG A 69 -35.11 14.44 -4.90
CA ARG A 69 -35.32 13.00 -5.05
C ARG A 69 -33.96 12.33 -5.21
N HIS A 70 -33.83 11.13 -4.65
CA HIS A 70 -32.60 10.34 -4.75
C HIS A 70 -32.87 8.85 -4.94
N TYR A 71 -32.01 8.18 -5.70
CA TYR A 71 -32.06 6.75 -5.99
C TYR A 71 -30.67 6.13 -5.72
N ALA A 72 -30.41 5.84 -4.45
CA ALA A 72 -29.09 5.39 -3.99
C ALA A 72 -28.95 3.86 -4.06
N ASN A 73 -27.78 3.40 -4.50
CA ASN A 73 -27.35 2.01 -4.44
C ASN A 73 -26.77 1.73 -3.04
N MET A 74 -27.23 0.67 -2.38
CA MET A 74 -26.93 0.42 -0.96
C MET A 74 -25.52 -0.11 -0.68
N ASP A 75 -24.86 -0.74 -1.66
CA ASP A 75 -23.57 -1.43 -1.46
C ASP A 75 -22.51 -0.99 -2.46
N SER A 76 -22.21 0.31 -2.47
CA SER A 76 -21.31 0.92 -3.46
C SER A 76 -19.84 0.54 -3.33
N PHE A 77 -19.45 -0.11 -2.23
CA PHE A 77 -18.10 -0.65 -2.05
C PHE A 77 -17.98 -2.11 -2.48
N PHE A 78 -19.08 -2.77 -2.87
CA PHE A 78 -19.03 -4.14 -3.36
C PHE A 78 -18.63 -4.19 -4.84
N VAL A 79 -17.33 -4.24 -5.11
CA VAL A 79 -16.75 -4.19 -6.48
C VAL A 79 -17.15 -5.35 -7.40
N ASN A 80 -17.80 -6.40 -6.89
CA ASN A 80 -18.29 -7.50 -7.72
C ASN A 80 -19.69 -7.25 -8.29
N ASP A 81 -20.41 -6.19 -7.88
CA ASP A 81 -21.62 -5.76 -8.60
C ASP A 81 -21.24 -4.95 -9.84
N PHE A 82 -21.35 -5.59 -11.00
CA PHE A 82 -21.11 -4.93 -12.27
C PHE A 82 -22.36 -4.32 -12.89
N TYR A 83 -23.58 -4.70 -12.50
CA TYR A 83 -24.78 -4.42 -13.31
C TYR A 83 -26.02 -4.00 -12.53
N GLU A 84 -26.23 -4.47 -11.30
CA GLU A 84 -27.48 -4.22 -10.58
C GLU A 84 -27.61 -2.75 -10.20
N GLY A 85 -26.56 -2.16 -9.65
CA GLY A 85 -26.49 -0.72 -9.36
C GLY A 85 -26.72 0.16 -10.59
N ASP A 86 -26.11 -0.17 -11.72
CA ASP A 86 -26.25 0.59 -12.98
C ASP A 86 -27.65 0.46 -13.60
N LYS A 87 -28.26 -0.73 -13.53
CA LYS A 87 -29.65 -0.95 -13.97
C LYS A 87 -30.64 -0.13 -13.15
N ASN A 88 -30.43 -0.03 -11.84
CA ASN A 88 -31.26 0.81 -10.97
C ASN A 88 -31.19 2.29 -11.38
N ILE A 89 -29.99 2.81 -11.63
CA ILE A 89 -29.81 4.20 -12.11
C ILE A 89 -30.54 4.38 -13.45
N THR A 90 -30.29 3.49 -14.42
CA THR A 90 -30.87 3.56 -15.76
C THR A 90 -32.40 3.54 -15.75
N ALA A 91 -33.02 2.74 -14.87
CA ALA A 91 -34.46 2.68 -14.72
C ALA A 91 -35.06 4.01 -14.22
N ASN A 92 -34.35 4.71 -13.33
CA ASN A 92 -34.80 5.99 -12.77
C ASN A 92 -34.52 7.17 -13.70
N VAL A 93 -33.49 7.13 -14.55
CA VAL A 93 -33.26 8.13 -15.62
C VAL A 93 -34.51 8.28 -16.49
N ARG A 94 -35.14 7.17 -16.88
CA ARG A 94 -36.35 7.19 -17.72
C ARG A 94 -37.51 7.93 -17.06
N LYS A 95 -37.68 7.75 -15.74
CA LYS A 95 -38.72 8.43 -14.95
C LYS A 95 -38.42 9.93 -14.81
N GLU A 96 -37.19 10.27 -14.46
CA GLU A 96 -36.79 11.66 -14.19
C GLU A 96 -36.73 12.54 -15.45
N LEU A 97 -36.39 11.98 -16.61
CA LEU A 97 -36.43 12.72 -17.88
C LEU A 97 -37.85 13.19 -18.27
N ALA A 98 -38.89 12.47 -17.83
CA ALA A 98 -40.28 12.86 -18.05
C ALA A 98 -40.72 14.04 -17.17
N LEU A 99 -40.00 14.27 -16.06
CA LEU A 99 -40.28 15.36 -15.14
C LEU A 99 -39.54 16.64 -15.58
N LYS A 100 -40.19 17.80 -15.36
CA LYS A 100 -39.66 19.13 -15.72
C LYS A 100 -39.28 19.97 -14.50
N ASP A 101 -39.29 19.36 -13.31
CA ASP A 101 -39.19 20.08 -12.05
C ASP A 101 -37.74 20.25 -11.58
N TRP A 102 -36.82 19.39 -11.98
CA TRP A 102 -35.40 19.52 -11.65
C TRP A 102 -34.67 20.54 -12.55
N GLN A 103 -33.63 21.18 -12.02
CA GLN A 103 -32.68 22.02 -12.76
C GLN A 103 -31.28 21.42 -12.83
N PHE A 104 -30.97 20.45 -11.96
CA PHE A 104 -29.70 19.74 -11.97
C PHE A 104 -29.93 18.26 -11.66
N MET A 105 -29.34 17.36 -12.46
CA MET A 105 -29.45 15.91 -12.28
C MET A 105 -28.06 15.30 -12.31
N ILE A 106 -27.77 14.43 -11.35
CA ILE A 106 -26.52 13.68 -11.27
C ILE A 106 -26.81 12.20 -11.42
N LEU A 107 -26.09 11.56 -12.33
CA LEU A 107 -26.13 10.12 -12.58
C LEU A 107 -24.72 9.57 -12.35
N HIS A 108 -24.56 8.65 -11.41
CA HIS A 108 -23.25 8.12 -11.00
C HIS A 108 -23.21 6.60 -11.11
N TYR A 109 -22.62 6.11 -12.20
CA TYR A 109 -22.48 4.69 -12.53
C TYR A 109 -21.15 4.14 -12.02
N LEU A 110 -21.15 2.90 -11.51
CA LEU A 110 -19.97 2.27 -10.88
C LEU A 110 -19.45 1.06 -11.66
N GLY A 111 -20.29 0.46 -12.52
CA GLY A 111 -19.98 -0.84 -13.11
C GLY A 111 -18.68 -0.88 -13.93
N LEU A 112 -18.30 0.22 -14.58
CA LEU A 112 -17.07 0.29 -15.37
C LEU A 112 -15.80 0.26 -14.48
N ASP A 113 -15.81 1.00 -13.38
CA ASP A 113 -14.71 0.99 -12.40
C ASP A 113 -14.59 -0.40 -11.75
N HIS A 114 -15.72 -0.96 -11.32
CA HIS A 114 -15.79 -2.29 -10.72
C HIS A 114 -15.23 -3.39 -11.61
N ILE A 115 -15.62 -3.44 -12.89
CA ILE A 115 -15.04 -4.39 -13.86
C ILE A 115 -13.54 -4.13 -14.03
N GLY A 116 -13.13 -2.86 -14.08
CA GLY A 116 -11.72 -2.49 -14.18
C GLY A 116 -10.90 -3.04 -13.02
N HIS A 117 -11.36 -2.93 -11.78
CA HIS A 117 -10.69 -3.53 -10.61
C HIS A 117 -10.66 -5.06 -10.65
N VAL A 118 -11.77 -5.69 -10.99
CA VAL A 118 -11.93 -7.16 -10.87
C VAL A 118 -11.30 -7.92 -12.03
N GLU A 119 -11.47 -7.44 -13.26
CA GLU A 119 -11.07 -8.15 -14.48
C GLU A 119 -10.00 -7.41 -15.30
N GLY A 120 -9.67 -6.16 -14.94
CA GLY A 120 -8.73 -5.33 -15.68
C GLY A 120 -9.37 -4.58 -16.85
N SER A 121 -8.66 -3.57 -17.36
CA SER A 121 -9.14 -2.67 -18.42
C SER A 121 -9.36 -3.34 -19.79
N HIS A 122 -8.81 -4.54 -20.00
CA HIS A 122 -8.88 -5.28 -21.26
C HIS A 122 -9.95 -6.37 -21.28
N SER A 123 -10.76 -6.52 -20.23
CA SER A 123 -11.85 -7.52 -20.19
C SER A 123 -12.90 -7.25 -21.29
N HIS A 124 -13.47 -8.31 -21.86
CA HIS A 124 -14.62 -8.19 -22.78
C HIS A 124 -15.81 -7.48 -22.11
N LYS A 125 -15.95 -7.63 -20.79
CA LYS A 125 -17.02 -6.97 -20.02
C LYS A 125 -16.89 -5.45 -20.00
N ILE A 126 -15.67 -4.91 -20.11
CA ILE A 126 -15.45 -3.47 -20.28
C ILE A 126 -16.14 -2.98 -21.56
N PHE A 127 -15.98 -3.70 -22.66
CA PHE A 127 -16.60 -3.32 -23.93
C PHE A 127 -18.13 -3.42 -23.89
N GLU A 128 -18.67 -4.48 -23.28
CA GLU A 128 -20.11 -4.61 -23.06
C GLU A 128 -20.67 -3.48 -22.19
N LYS A 129 -19.95 -3.12 -21.11
CA LYS A 129 -20.32 -2.04 -20.20
C LYS A 129 -20.22 -0.67 -20.87
N LEU A 130 -19.19 -0.42 -21.69
CA LEU A 130 -19.11 0.81 -22.49
C LEU A 130 -20.27 0.92 -23.48
N ARG A 131 -20.68 -0.20 -24.09
CA ARG A 131 -21.88 -0.23 -24.96
C ARG A 131 -23.16 0.06 -24.17
N GLU A 132 -23.28 -0.43 -22.93
CA GLU A 132 -24.37 -0.05 -22.02
C GLU A 132 -24.41 1.47 -21.80
N MET A 133 -23.26 2.09 -21.49
CA MET A 133 -23.17 3.54 -21.27
C MET A 133 -23.47 4.34 -22.54
N ASP A 134 -22.99 3.90 -23.70
CA ASP A 134 -23.30 4.51 -25.00
C ASP A 134 -24.81 4.50 -25.27
N ASN A 135 -25.49 3.38 -24.99
CA ASN A 135 -26.94 3.28 -25.11
C ASN A 135 -27.69 4.25 -24.17
N VAL A 136 -27.20 4.43 -22.93
CA VAL A 136 -27.77 5.40 -21.98
C VAL A 136 -27.60 6.82 -22.50
N VAL A 137 -26.39 7.19 -22.95
CA VAL A 137 -26.10 8.52 -23.50
C VAL A 137 -26.97 8.80 -24.73
N ASN A 138 -27.05 7.85 -25.67
CA ASN A 138 -27.90 7.95 -26.86
C ASN A 138 -29.39 8.10 -26.51
N TYR A 139 -29.87 7.35 -25.51
CA TYR A 139 -31.25 7.47 -25.05
C TYR A 139 -31.56 8.87 -24.50
N ILE A 140 -30.66 9.46 -23.71
CA ILE A 140 -30.83 10.80 -23.16
C ILE A 140 -30.77 11.84 -24.28
N SER A 141 -29.71 11.83 -25.09
CA SER A 141 -29.44 12.87 -26.10
C SER A 141 -30.43 12.86 -27.26
N SER A 142 -30.93 11.70 -27.67
CA SER A 142 -31.93 11.57 -28.74
C SER A 142 -33.37 11.77 -28.26
N SER A 143 -33.60 11.92 -26.95
CA SER A 143 -34.94 12.11 -26.40
C SER A 143 -35.49 13.50 -26.73
N LYS A 144 -36.72 13.55 -27.23
CA LYS A 144 -37.45 14.83 -27.41
C LYS A 144 -37.64 15.60 -26.10
N LEU A 145 -37.56 14.92 -24.96
CA LEU A 145 -37.65 15.51 -23.62
C LEU A 145 -36.34 16.21 -23.20
N PHE A 146 -35.28 16.08 -24.01
CA PHE A 146 -33.95 16.61 -23.74
C PHE A 146 -33.66 17.98 -24.39
N GLN A 147 -34.67 18.61 -25.00
CA GLN A 147 -34.52 19.96 -25.59
C GLN A 147 -34.11 21.02 -24.56
N ASN A 148 -33.23 21.94 -24.94
CA ASN A 148 -32.67 23.00 -24.09
C ASN A 148 -32.00 22.48 -22.79
N LYS A 149 -31.44 21.28 -22.80
CA LYS A 149 -30.68 20.71 -21.67
C LYS A 149 -29.26 20.39 -22.11
N LEU A 150 -28.34 20.39 -21.15
CA LEU A 150 -26.94 20.02 -21.35
C LEU A 150 -26.66 18.69 -20.64
N LEU A 151 -26.10 17.73 -21.37
CA LEU A 151 -25.61 16.47 -20.82
C LEU A 151 -24.10 16.53 -20.86
N LEU A 152 -23.51 16.51 -19.66
CA LEU A 152 -22.08 16.40 -19.45
C LEU A 152 -21.76 14.94 -19.11
N VAL A 153 -20.91 14.30 -19.90
CA VAL A 153 -20.41 12.94 -19.64
C VAL A 153 -18.93 13.01 -19.36
N THR A 154 -18.51 12.52 -18.20
CA THR A 154 -17.10 12.45 -17.79
C THR A 154 -16.85 11.27 -16.88
N GLY A 155 -15.59 10.87 -16.81
CA GLY A 155 -15.09 10.05 -15.71
C GLY A 155 -14.55 10.92 -14.58
N ASP A 156 -14.25 10.25 -13.49
CA ASP A 156 -13.61 10.75 -12.28
C ASP A 156 -12.11 10.39 -12.24
N HIS A 157 -11.77 9.22 -12.76
CA HIS A 157 -10.43 8.78 -13.10
C HIS A 157 -10.48 7.75 -14.23
N GLY A 158 -9.30 7.38 -14.74
CA GLY A 158 -9.14 6.23 -15.62
C GLY A 158 -8.74 4.97 -14.86
N MET A 159 -8.22 3.96 -15.56
CA MET A 159 -7.90 2.66 -14.98
C MET A 159 -6.59 2.13 -15.56
N ARG A 160 -5.70 1.63 -14.70
CA ARG A 160 -4.48 0.95 -15.14
C ARG A 160 -4.80 -0.48 -15.60
N ASN A 161 -3.99 -1.00 -16.52
CA ASN A 161 -4.08 -2.38 -17.02
C ASN A 161 -4.15 -3.46 -15.93
N GLY A 162 -3.45 -3.26 -14.80
CA GLY A 162 -3.45 -4.18 -13.67
C GLY A 162 -4.74 -4.24 -12.84
N GLY A 163 -5.72 -3.38 -13.16
CA GLY A 163 -7.01 -3.26 -12.46
C GLY A 163 -6.94 -2.46 -11.18
N SER A 164 -6.28 -1.29 -11.23
CA SER A 164 -6.24 -0.33 -10.13
C SER A 164 -6.04 1.09 -10.69
N HIS A 165 -6.24 2.11 -9.86
CA HIS A 165 -5.99 3.52 -10.18
C HIS A 165 -5.42 4.27 -8.97
N GLY A 166 -5.26 5.59 -9.09
CA GLY A 166 -4.72 6.45 -8.02
C GLY A 166 -3.22 6.75 -8.13
N GLY A 167 -2.58 6.28 -9.19
CA GLY A 167 -1.23 6.71 -9.59
C GLY A 167 -1.24 8.00 -10.40
N SER A 168 -0.19 8.19 -11.19
CA SER A 168 0.01 9.37 -12.05
C SER A 168 0.10 9.03 -13.53
N ASP A 169 -0.31 7.83 -13.92
CA ASP A 169 -0.26 7.37 -15.31
C ASP A 169 -1.34 8.02 -16.14
N LYS A 170 -1.06 8.31 -17.41
CA LYS A 170 -2.01 9.01 -18.29
C LYS A 170 -3.34 8.26 -18.36
N GLU A 171 -3.29 6.95 -18.44
CA GLU A 171 -4.45 6.06 -18.48
C GLU A 171 -5.27 6.08 -17.17
N GLU A 172 -4.67 6.48 -16.05
CA GLU A 172 -5.34 6.70 -14.77
C GLU A 172 -5.85 8.14 -14.62
N LEU A 173 -5.22 9.11 -15.28
CA LEU A 173 -5.51 10.54 -15.12
C LEU A 173 -6.53 11.08 -16.13
N TYR A 174 -6.42 10.66 -17.38
CA TYR A 174 -7.21 11.22 -18.47
C TYR A 174 -8.57 10.53 -18.54
N VAL A 175 -9.61 11.36 -18.47
CA VAL A 175 -11.01 10.96 -18.60
C VAL A 175 -11.65 11.72 -19.73
N PRO A 176 -12.66 11.16 -20.42
CA PRO A 176 -13.39 11.89 -21.44
C PRO A 176 -14.14 13.07 -20.82
N LEU A 177 -14.27 14.17 -21.54
CA LEU A 177 -15.16 15.29 -21.21
C LEU A 177 -16.04 15.55 -22.44
N MET A 178 -17.25 15.01 -22.44
CA MET A 178 -18.17 15.09 -23.59
C MET A 178 -19.41 15.90 -23.25
N LEU A 179 -19.88 16.68 -24.23
CA LEU A 179 -21.04 17.57 -24.11
C LEU A 179 -22.06 17.25 -25.18
N PHE A 180 -23.32 17.13 -24.77
CA PHE A 180 -24.45 16.96 -25.67
C PHE A 180 -25.51 18.00 -25.34
N SER A 181 -25.86 18.81 -26.34
CA SER A 181 -26.92 19.81 -26.31
C SER A 181 -27.39 20.07 -27.73
N ASP A 182 -28.65 20.47 -27.89
CA ASP A 182 -29.19 20.94 -29.17
C ASP A 182 -28.54 22.25 -29.65
N ARG A 183 -27.85 22.97 -28.75
CA ARG A 183 -27.12 24.22 -29.04
C ARG A 183 -25.63 24.00 -29.32
N CYS A 184 -25.10 22.81 -29.10
CA CYS A 184 -23.68 22.55 -29.35
C CYS A 184 -23.35 22.70 -30.84
N GLN A 185 -22.44 23.62 -31.16
CA GLN A 185 -21.88 23.72 -32.50
C GLN A 185 -20.82 22.63 -32.69
N SER A 186 -20.90 21.88 -33.81
CA SER A 186 -19.88 20.91 -34.19
C SER A 186 -18.58 21.64 -34.56
N MET A 187 -17.71 21.84 -33.57
CA MET A 187 -16.37 22.35 -33.78
C MET A 187 -15.45 21.21 -34.24
N LYS A 188 -15.11 21.18 -35.54
CA LYS A 188 -13.99 20.36 -36.02
C LYS A 188 -12.68 21.01 -35.58
N GLN A 189 -12.19 20.68 -34.40
CA GLN A 189 -10.85 21.07 -33.97
C GLN A 189 -9.84 19.98 -34.40
N ASN A 190 -8.66 20.42 -34.88
CA ASN A 190 -7.55 19.52 -35.22
C ASN A 190 -6.80 19.00 -33.98
N TYR A 191 -7.17 19.48 -32.78
CA TYR A 191 -6.58 19.09 -31.50
C TYR A 191 -7.69 18.89 -30.46
N THR A 192 -7.48 17.98 -29.52
CA THR A 192 -8.35 17.77 -28.35
C THR A 192 -7.80 18.58 -27.17
N PRO A 193 -8.47 19.65 -26.71
CA PRO A 193 -8.01 20.42 -25.56
C PRO A 193 -8.07 19.61 -24.27
N GLU A 194 -7.16 19.91 -23.33
CA GLU A 194 -7.09 19.32 -21.99
C GLU A 194 -7.48 20.35 -20.93
N TYR A 195 -8.31 19.94 -19.95
CA TYR A 195 -8.75 20.78 -18.82
C TYR A 195 -8.56 20.05 -17.50
N ASN A 196 -8.48 20.79 -16.38
CA ASN A 196 -8.47 20.16 -15.06
C ASN A 196 -9.90 19.92 -14.59
N GLN A 197 -10.16 18.83 -13.85
CA GLN A 197 -11.52 18.58 -13.31
C GLN A 197 -12.02 19.69 -12.39
N ILE A 198 -11.13 20.38 -11.68
CA ILE A 198 -11.47 21.53 -10.83
C ILE A 198 -12.13 22.69 -11.62
N ASP A 199 -11.91 22.75 -12.94
CA ASP A 199 -12.44 23.78 -13.84
C ASP A 199 -13.93 23.56 -14.17
N ILE A 200 -14.46 22.35 -13.93
CA ILE A 200 -15.88 22.02 -14.14
C ILE A 200 -16.77 22.78 -13.15
N THR A 201 -16.36 22.86 -11.88
CA THR A 201 -17.10 23.55 -10.81
C THR A 201 -17.48 24.99 -11.17
N PRO A 202 -16.52 25.90 -11.41
CA PRO A 202 -16.85 27.31 -11.66
C PRO A 202 -17.61 27.44 -12.98
N THR A 203 -17.29 26.63 -13.99
CA THR A 203 -17.99 26.63 -15.29
C THR A 203 -19.47 26.28 -15.13
N LEU A 204 -19.80 25.20 -14.41
CA LEU A 204 -21.19 24.83 -14.14
C LEU A 204 -21.91 25.84 -13.26
N ALA A 205 -21.21 26.53 -12.35
CA ALA A 205 -21.81 27.59 -11.54
C ALA A 205 -22.32 28.74 -12.41
N ILE A 206 -21.51 29.18 -13.39
CA ILE A 206 -21.92 30.19 -14.39
C ILE A 206 -23.12 29.71 -15.19
N LEU A 207 -23.09 28.48 -15.72
CA LEU A 207 -24.18 27.93 -16.53
C LEU A 207 -25.50 27.79 -15.75
N LEU A 208 -25.43 27.43 -14.47
CA LEU A 208 -26.62 27.30 -13.61
C LEU A 208 -27.13 28.65 -13.10
N GLY A 209 -26.39 29.75 -13.32
CA GLY A 209 -26.69 31.06 -12.79
C GLY A 209 -26.63 31.09 -11.26
N ILE A 210 -25.61 30.46 -10.68
CA ILE A 210 -25.38 30.41 -9.24
C ILE A 210 -23.98 30.91 -8.90
N ASP A 211 -23.76 31.27 -7.64
CA ASP A 211 -22.46 31.81 -7.21
C ASP A 211 -21.39 30.72 -7.27
N ILE A 212 -20.17 31.07 -7.69
CA ILE A 212 -19.03 30.13 -7.64
C ILE A 212 -18.80 29.78 -6.16
N PRO A 213 -18.75 28.48 -5.79
CA PRO A 213 -18.47 28.09 -4.41
C PRO A 213 -17.15 28.69 -3.93
N PHE A 214 -17.12 29.25 -2.71
CA PHE A 214 -15.93 29.89 -2.14
C PHE A 214 -14.72 28.93 -2.13
N SER A 215 -15.01 27.65 -1.94
CA SER A 215 -14.07 26.53 -1.98
C SER A 215 -13.48 26.21 -3.34
N SER A 216 -14.08 26.65 -4.46
CA SER A 216 -13.55 26.44 -5.80
C SER A 216 -12.21 27.16 -5.99
N ILE A 217 -11.28 26.50 -6.67
CA ILE A 217 -10.01 27.08 -7.15
C ILE A 217 -9.85 26.95 -8.67
N GLY A 218 -10.87 26.45 -9.38
CA GLY A 218 -10.80 26.20 -10.83
C GLY A 218 -10.94 27.46 -11.68
N CYS A 219 -10.58 27.32 -12.94
CA CYS A 219 -10.77 28.30 -14.01
C CYS A 219 -12.01 27.96 -14.85
N LEU A 220 -12.49 28.91 -15.66
CA LEU A 220 -13.59 28.66 -16.60
C LEU A 220 -13.11 27.90 -17.84
N ILE A 221 -13.96 27.01 -18.35
CA ILE A 221 -13.81 26.34 -19.64
C ILE A 221 -14.53 27.18 -20.71
N SER A 222 -13.76 27.88 -21.54
CA SER A 222 -14.26 28.86 -22.52
C SER A 222 -15.30 28.29 -23.48
N GLU A 223 -15.16 27.02 -23.84
CA GLU A 223 -16.02 26.30 -24.79
C GLU A 223 -17.46 26.17 -24.29
N PHE A 224 -17.68 26.22 -22.97
CA PHE A 224 -19.03 26.15 -22.39
C PHE A 224 -19.77 27.50 -22.50
N LEU A 225 -19.05 28.59 -22.80
CA LEU A 225 -19.60 29.94 -22.82
C LEU A 225 -19.86 30.46 -24.24
N MET A 226 -19.70 29.62 -25.28
CA MET A 226 -19.79 30.04 -26.68
C MET A 226 -21.16 30.62 -27.06
N ASP A 227 -22.24 30.15 -26.43
CA ASP A 227 -23.60 30.63 -26.67
C ASP A 227 -23.91 31.96 -25.96
N TYR A 228 -23.05 32.41 -25.06
CA TYR A 228 -23.22 33.67 -24.34
C TYR A 228 -22.75 34.84 -25.21
N SER A 229 -23.36 36.01 -25.02
CA SER A 229 -22.85 37.25 -25.62
C SER A 229 -21.43 37.54 -25.15
N ARG A 230 -20.64 38.25 -25.96
CA ARG A 230 -19.25 38.60 -25.60
C ARG A 230 -19.15 39.38 -24.30
N GLU A 231 -20.16 40.20 -24.00
CA GLU A 231 -20.25 40.93 -22.73
C GLU A 231 -20.43 39.97 -21.54
N GLU A 232 -21.35 39.01 -21.63
CA GLU A 232 -21.54 37.99 -20.60
C GLU A 232 -20.31 37.08 -20.45
N GLN A 233 -19.63 36.77 -21.55
CA GLN A 233 -18.37 36.01 -21.52
C GLN A 233 -17.29 36.78 -20.73
N LEU A 234 -17.06 38.06 -21.05
CA LEU A 234 -16.08 38.89 -20.32
C LEU A 234 -16.45 39.07 -18.86
N TYR A 235 -17.74 39.27 -18.53
CA TYR A 235 -18.21 39.31 -17.16
C TYR A 235 -17.89 38.01 -16.41
N SER A 236 -18.11 36.86 -17.06
CA SER A 236 -17.82 35.54 -16.47
C SER A 236 -16.33 35.37 -16.17
N TYR A 237 -15.45 35.72 -17.12
CA TYR A 237 -14.00 35.68 -16.92
C TYR A 237 -13.54 36.62 -15.81
N TYR A 238 -14.08 37.84 -15.78
CA TYR A 238 -13.83 38.81 -14.71
C TYR A 238 -14.24 38.27 -13.34
N TYR A 239 -15.45 37.71 -13.24
CA TYR A 239 -15.98 37.17 -11.99
C TYR A 239 -15.15 36.00 -11.45
N ASN A 240 -14.74 35.06 -12.31
CA ASN A 240 -13.85 33.97 -11.90
C ASN A 240 -12.45 34.47 -11.48
N ALA A 241 -11.88 35.43 -12.22
CA ALA A 241 -10.59 36.01 -11.87
C ALA A 241 -10.64 36.71 -10.50
N LEU A 242 -11.67 37.52 -10.25
CA LEU A 242 -11.85 38.18 -8.95
C LEU A 242 -12.04 37.19 -7.81
N HIS A 243 -12.86 36.15 -8.01
CA HIS A 243 -13.07 35.09 -7.02
C HIS A 243 -11.74 34.45 -6.59
N LEU A 244 -10.87 34.12 -7.55
CA LEU A 244 -9.56 33.54 -7.28
C LEU A 244 -8.62 34.52 -6.59
N VAL A 245 -8.61 35.79 -7.00
CA VAL A 245 -7.78 36.85 -6.39
C VAL A 245 -8.19 37.13 -4.95
N GLU A 246 -9.48 37.21 -4.66
CA GLU A 246 -9.99 37.42 -3.30
C GLU A 246 -9.62 36.25 -2.40
N LYS A 247 -9.79 35.02 -2.90
CA LYS A 247 -9.39 33.82 -2.18
C LYS A 247 -7.89 33.78 -1.91
N PHE A 248 -7.08 34.15 -2.90
CA PHE A 248 -5.64 34.27 -2.76
C PHE A 248 -5.26 35.27 -1.65
N ARG A 249 -5.87 36.47 -1.65
CA ARG A 249 -5.66 37.48 -0.60
C ARG A 249 -6.02 37.01 0.80
N ASN A 250 -7.08 36.21 0.92
CA ASN A 250 -7.52 35.65 2.20
C ASN A 250 -6.63 34.48 2.68
N THR A 251 -5.88 33.85 1.79
CA THR A 251 -5.07 32.66 2.10
C THR A 251 -3.64 33.02 2.49
N TYR A 252 -3.04 34.04 1.88
CA TYR A 252 -1.64 34.42 2.11
C TYR A 252 -1.49 35.72 2.93
N THR A 253 -0.45 35.80 3.75
CA THR A 253 -0.14 37.02 4.52
C THR A 253 0.55 38.10 3.67
N LEU A 254 0.43 39.37 4.06
CA LEU A 254 1.02 40.53 3.35
C LEU A 254 2.53 40.41 3.05
N ASN A 255 3.29 39.67 3.85
CA ASN A 255 4.73 39.46 3.65
C ASN A 255 5.03 38.36 2.64
N GLU A 256 4.24 37.28 2.60
CA GLU A 256 4.33 36.23 1.58
C GLU A 256 3.89 36.76 0.21
N ILE A 257 2.98 37.74 0.22
CA ILE A 257 2.49 38.41 -0.99
C ILE A 257 3.58 39.28 -1.67
N LYS A 258 4.65 39.67 -0.98
CA LYS A 258 5.73 40.51 -1.55
C LYS A 258 6.91 39.72 -2.13
N THR A 259 7.08 38.45 -1.76
CA THR A 259 8.25 37.64 -2.13
C THR A 259 8.02 36.74 -3.34
N GLN A 260 6.78 36.34 -3.62
CA GLN A 260 6.40 35.75 -4.91
C GLN A 260 6.14 36.88 -5.92
N SER A 261 6.42 36.66 -7.21
CA SER A 261 6.30 37.61 -8.34
C SER A 261 4.85 38.09 -8.58
N LEU A 262 4.25 38.74 -7.58
CA LEU A 262 2.84 39.11 -7.50
C LEU A 262 2.50 40.43 -8.19
N THR A 263 3.52 41.23 -8.49
CA THR A 263 3.41 42.44 -9.30
C THR A 263 2.80 42.13 -10.66
N ASP A 264 3.16 40.98 -11.25
CA ASP A 264 2.72 40.58 -12.59
C ASP A 264 1.23 40.24 -12.64
N TYR A 265 0.69 39.57 -11.61
CA TYR A 265 -0.73 39.18 -11.59
C TYR A 265 -1.66 40.39 -11.44
N TYR A 266 -1.31 41.34 -10.55
CA TYR A 266 -2.08 42.58 -10.40
C TYR A 266 -1.99 43.44 -11.65
N PHE A 267 -0.84 43.44 -12.32
CA PHE A 267 -0.68 44.11 -13.61
C PHE A 267 -1.58 43.49 -14.68
N TRP A 268 -1.58 42.16 -14.86
CA TRP A 268 -2.45 41.49 -15.83
C TRP A 268 -3.93 41.68 -15.53
N LEU A 269 -4.33 41.70 -14.24
CA LEU A 269 -5.70 41.96 -13.84
C LEU A 269 -6.13 43.39 -14.21
N ALA A 270 -5.29 44.38 -13.89
CA ALA A 270 -5.57 45.78 -14.22
C ALA A 270 -5.62 46.01 -15.75
N GLU A 271 -4.73 45.37 -16.50
CA GLU A 271 -4.76 45.40 -17.96
C GLU A 271 -6.04 44.76 -18.53
N ALA A 272 -6.46 43.62 -17.96
CA ALA A 272 -7.71 42.96 -18.34
C ALA A 272 -8.94 43.85 -18.08
N GLU A 273 -9.00 44.48 -16.90
CA GLU A 273 -10.08 45.42 -16.54
C GLU A 273 -10.12 46.64 -17.45
N LEU A 274 -8.95 47.18 -17.82
CA LEU A 274 -8.86 48.30 -18.75
C LEU A 274 -9.37 47.93 -20.16
N GLU A 275 -8.94 46.78 -20.70
CA GLU A 275 -9.41 46.31 -22.01
C GLU A 275 -10.89 45.90 -22.00
N HIS A 276 -11.37 45.33 -20.89
CA HIS A 276 -12.80 45.04 -20.69
C HIS A 276 -13.61 46.34 -20.69
N LYS A 277 -13.16 47.38 -19.98
CA LYS A 277 -13.79 48.69 -20.00
C LYS A 277 -13.81 49.30 -21.41
N ARG A 278 -12.68 49.24 -22.14
CA ARG A 278 -12.59 49.71 -23.54
C ARG A 278 -13.58 48.99 -24.44
N PHE A 279 -13.75 47.68 -24.26
CA PHE A 279 -14.72 46.89 -25.02
C PHE A 279 -16.15 47.40 -24.80
N LEU A 280 -16.54 47.67 -23.55
CA LEU A 280 -17.87 48.19 -23.19
C LEU A 280 -18.11 49.63 -23.66
N GLU A 281 -17.08 50.49 -23.64
CA GLU A 281 -17.19 51.90 -24.03
C GLU A 281 -17.14 52.12 -25.55
N SER A 282 -16.62 51.17 -26.31
CA SER A 282 -16.48 51.29 -27.77
C SER A 282 -17.80 50.98 -28.50
N ASN A 283 -18.31 51.94 -29.30
CA ASN A 283 -19.48 51.74 -30.19
C ASN A 283 -19.26 50.60 -31.22
N ALA A 284 -17.99 50.32 -31.55
CA ALA A 284 -17.58 49.15 -32.29
C ALA A 284 -16.78 48.25 -31.33
N ALA A 285 -17.49 47.38 -30.61
CA ALA A 285 -16.95 46.40 -29.67
C ALA A 285 -15.69 45.71 -30.25
N SER A 286 -14.51 46.25 -29.90
CA SER A 286 -13.27 45.90 -30.59
C SER A 286 -12.92 44.44 -30.27
N MET A 287 -12.87 43.59 -31.31
CA MET A 287 -12.54 42.16 -31.13
C MET A 287 -11.17 41.99 -30.46
N LEU A 288 -10.25 42.92 -30.73
CA LEU A 288 -8.93 42.95 -30.11
C LEU A 288 -9.00 43.19 -28.58
N SER A 289 -9.82 44.14 -28.14
CA SER A 289 -9.99 44.42 -26.70
C SER A 289 -10.68 43.26 -25.99
N TYR A 290 -11.67 42.63 -26.64
CA TYR A 290 -12.28 41.39 -26.16
C TYR A 290 -11.24 40.28 -25.96
N GLU A 291 -10.44 39.97 -26.99
CA GLU A 291 -9.45 38.91 -26.93
C GLU A 291 -8.37 39.17 -25.87
N LYS A 292 -7.88 40.41 -25.77
CA LYS A 292 -6.90 40.80 -24.76
C LYS A 292 -7.45 40.67 -23.34
N ALA A 293 -8.66 41.16 -23.09
CA ALA A 293 -9.29 41.07 -21.78
C ALA A 293 -9.50 39.60 -21.38
N MET A 294 -10.07 38.79 -22.27
CA MET A 294 -10.28 37.35 -22.06
C MET A 294 -8.96 36.62 -21.75
N GLN A 295 -7.93 36.83 -22.56
CA GLN A 295 -6.63 36.16 -22.38
C GLN A 295 -5.98 36.53 -21.04
N ASN A 296 -6.01 37.80 -20.65
CA ASN A 296 -5.41 38.25 -19.40
C ASN A 296 -6.19 37.76 -18.17
N TYR A 297 -7.53 37.78 -18.17
CA TYR A 297 -8.32 37.17 -17.09
C TYR A 297 -8.04 35.67 -16.94
N MET A 298 -7.98 34.94 -18.05
CA MET A 298 -7.65 33.51 -18.04
C MET A 298 -6.22 33.24 -17.56
N ARG A 299 -5.26 34.08 -17.95
CA ARG A 299 -3.87 33.99 -17.51
C ARG A 299 -3.73 34.18 -16.00
N VAL A 300 -4.38 35.20 -15.44
CA VAL A 300 -4.42 35.47 -13.99
C VAL A 300 -5.05 34.28 -13.27
N SER A 301 -6.23 33.84 -13.73
CA SER A 301 -6.97 32.74 -13.12
C SER A 301 -6.14 31.46 -13.06
N LYS A 302 -5.53 31.05 -14.19
CA LYS A 302 -4.68 29.83 -14.25
C LYS A 302 -3.47 29.92 -13.34
N SER A 303 -2.84 31.09 -13.25
CA SER A 303 -1.65 31.28 -12.42
C SER A 303 -1.98 31.22 -10.92
N ILE A 304 -3.07 31.89 -10.50
CA ILE A 304 -3.52 31.88 -9.10
C ILE A 304 -4.08 30.50 -8.71
N SER A 305 -4.85 29.87 -9.58
CA SER A 305 -5.38 28.51 -9.38
C SER A 305 -4.25 27.52 -9.05
N LYS A 306 -3.15 27.58 -9.80
CA LYS A 306 -1.96 26.76 -9.57
C LYS A 306 -1.35 26.99 -8.19
N LEU A 307 -1.17 28.26 -7.78
CA LEU A 307 -0.61 28.61 -6.46
C LEU A 307 -1.52 28.15 -5.30
N LEU A 308 -2.82 28.37 -5.44
CA LEU A 308 -3.81 27.90 -4.46
C LEU A 308 -3.82 26.37 -4.37
N GLY A 309 -3.69 25.67 -5.50
CA GLY A 309 -3.58 24.21 -5.54
C GLY A 309 -2.42 23.67 -4.69
N ASP A 310 -1.28 24.37 -4.67
CA ASP A 310 -0.10 23.96 -3.90
C ASP A 310 -0.26 24.15 -2.37
N THR A 311 -1.21 24.99 -1.91
CA THR A 311 -1.45 25.27 -0.48
C THR A 311 -2.54 24.42 0.17
N LEU A 312 -3.28 23.64 -0.61
CA LEU A 312 -4.34 22.76 -0.09
C LEU A 312 -3.81 21.64 0.82
N VAL A 313 -2.48 21.45 0.91
CA VAL A 313 -1.86 20.48 1.81
C VAL A 313 -1.41 21.15 3.11
N LYS A 314 -2.11 20.85 4.21
CA LYS A 314 -1.71 21.26 5.55
C LYS A 314 -1.04 20.10 6.27
N TYR A 315 0.15 20.36 6.81
CA TYR A 315 0.92 19.38 7.59
C TYR A 315 0.86 19.73 9.08
N ASP A 316 0.59 18.72 9.91
CA ASP A 316 0.86 18.80 11.34
C ASP A 316 2.35 18.48 11.54
N ASN A 317 3.19 19.51 11.43
CA ASN A 317 4.64 19.37 11.53
C ASN A 317 5.08 18.88 12.91
N ASP A 318 4.31 19.18 13.96
CA ASP A 318 4.62 18.81 15.35
C ASP A 318 4.47 17.29 15.54
N LEU A 319 3.36 16.72 15.08
CA LEU A 319 3.17 15.26 15.12
C LEU A 319 4.17 14.52 14.24
N ILE A 320 4.43 15.04 13.03
CA ILE A 320 5.41 14.43 12.12
C ILE A 320 6.78 14.41 12.79
N PHE A 321 7.20 15.52 13.39
CA PHE A 321 8.48 15.62 14.10
C PHE A 321 8.56 14.64 15.29
N ILE A 322 7.52 14.55 16.12
CA ILE A 322 7.50 13.62 17.26
C ILE A 322 7.57 12.16 16.79
N SER A 323 6.81 11.81 15.75
CA SER A 323 6.83 10.45 15.19
C SER A 323 8.19 10.08 14.61
N LEU A 324 8.87 11.03 13.96
CA LEU A 324 10.22 10.88 13.44
C LEU A 324 11.23 10.65 14.56
N VAL A 325 11.19 11.45 15.62
CA VAL A 325 12.09 11.31 16.77
C VAL A 325 11.87 9.96 17.47
N LEU A 326 10.62 9.57 17.69
CA LEU A 326 10.29 8.30 18.33
C LEU A 326 10.79 7.10 17.52
N THR A 327 10.51 7.08 16.22
CA THR A 327 10.91 5.97 15.33
C THR A 327 12.42 5.86 15.18
N THR A 328 13.11 7.00 15.06
CA THR A 328 14.59 7.02 14.96
C THR A 328 15.25 6.55 16.25
N LEU A 329 14.80 7.02 17.41
CA LEU A 329 15.32 6.55 18.70
C LEU A 329 15.02 5.07 18.93
N ALA A 330 13.82 4.59 18.60
CA ALA A 330 13.49 3.17 18.72
C ALA A 330 14.40 2.30 17.84
N ALA A 331 14.66 2.73 16.60
CA ALA A 331 15.57 2.03 15.69
C ALA A 331 17.01 1.99 16.24
N ILE A 332 17.54 3.12 16.71
CA ILE A 332 18.89 3.22 17.25
C ILE A 332 19.05 2.35 18.50
N HIS A 333 18.10 2.42 19.43
CA HIS A 333 18.10 1.57 20.63
C HIS A 333 18.17 0.09 20.25
N LEU A 334 17.33 -0.35 19.31
CA LEU A 334 17.23 -1.74 18.93
C LEU A 334 18.49 -2.23 18.19
N ILE A 335 19.12 -1.39 17.36
CA ILE A 335 20.40 -1.68 16.70
C ILE A 335 21.53 -1.82 17.72
N ILE A 336 21.71 -0.82 18.59
CA ILE A 336 22.82 -0.83 19.56
C ILE A 336 22.68 -2.01 20.50
N ASN A 337 21.47 -2.31 20.96
CA ASN A 337 21.19 -3.47 21.80
C ASN A 337 21.52 -4.79 21.07
N THR A 338 21.16 -4.89 19.79
CA THR A 338 21.48 -6.08 18.97
C THR A 338 22.98 -6.22 18.72
N LEU A 339 23.68 -5.14 18.37
CA LEU A 339 25.13 -5.12 18.16
C LEU A 339 25.90 -5.46 19.44
N LEU A 340 25.51 -4.87 20.59
CA LEU A 340 26.12 -5.18 21.88
C LEU A 340 25.92 -6.64 22.28
N LYS A 341 24.77 -7.26 21.99
CA LYS A 341 24.56 -8.69 22.21
C LYS A 341 25.47 -9.55 21.33
N ILE A 342 25.59 -9.21 20.05
CA ILE A 342 26.49 -9.91 19.11
C ILE A 342 27.94 -9.82 19.60
N LEU A 343 28.36 -8.64 20.05
CA LEU A 343 29.72 -8.37 20.53
C LEU A 343 30.02 -9.02 21.89
N SER A 344 29.09 -8.91 22.84
CA SER A 344 29.28 -9.39 24.22
C SER A 344 29.10 -10.90 24.36
N LYS A 345 28.41 -11.57 23.42
CA LYS A 345 27.95 -12.98 23.53
C LYS A 345 27.18 -13.25 24.83
N SER A 346 26.74 -12.20 25.53
CA SER A 346 25.93 -12.28 26.74
C SER A 346 24.48 -12.41 26.35
N THR A 347 23.76 -13.32 27.02
CA THR A 347 22.33 -13.54 26.80
C THR A 347 21.44 -12.76 27.77
N GLN A 348 22.01 -12.07 28.77
CA GLN A 348 21.23 -11.34 29.76
C GLN A 348 20.74 -9.99 29.23
N TRP A 349 19.43 -9.79 29.27
CA TRP A 349 18.78 -8.54 28.87
C TRP A 349 18.91 -7.45 29.94
N PRO A 350 18.99 -6.16 29.54
CA PRO A 350 18.88 -5.06 30.48
C PRO A 350 17.50 -5.10 31.16
N GLN A 351 17.49 -5.11 32.49
CA GLN A 351 16.26 -5.08 33.27
C GLN A 351 15.51 -3.76 33.06
N PHE A 352 14.18 -3.82 33.06
CA PHE A 352 13.33 -2.64 33.03
C PHE A 352 13.57 -1.77 34.27
N VAL A 353 14.20 -0.61 34.09
CA VAL A 353 14.52 0.30 35.20
C VAL A 353 13.35 1.24 35.44
N SER A 354 12.50 0.92 36.41
CA SER A 354 11.31 1.72 36.79
C SER A 354 11.64 3.20 37.08
N GLY A 355 12.80 3.47 37.66
CA GLY A 355 13.29 4.84 37.92
C GLY A 355 13.50 5.67 36.64
N ARG A 356 13.97 5.07 35.54
CA ARG A 356 14.15 5.77 34.25
C ARG A 356 12.81 6.17 33.64
N VAL A 357 11.79 5.32 33.78
CA VAL A 357 10.43 5.59 33.29
C VAL A 357 9.81 6.76 34.04
N PHE A 358 9.95 6.76 35.37
CA PHE A 358 9.46 7.85 36.21
C PHE A 358 10.13 9.19 35.88
N LEU A 359 11.46 9.20 35.72
CA LEU A 359 12.20 10.40 35.31
C LEU A 359 11.77 10.90 33.93
N SER A 360 11.60 9.99 32.97
CA SER A 360 11.19 10.34 31.60
C SER A 360 9.77 10.91 31.55
N ALA A 361 8.86 10.40 32.37
CA ALA A 361 7.50 10.93 32.52
C ALA A 361 7.52 12.36 33.05
N ILE A 362 8.29 12.64 34.11
CA ILE A 362 8.41 14.00 34.69
C ILE A 362 9.02 14.97 33.66
N MET A 363 10.12 14.58 33.03
CA MET A 363 10.77 15.43 32.02
C MET A 363 9.85 15.71 30.82
N SER A 364 9.01 14.75 30.41
CA SER A 364 8.07 14.94 29.30
C SER A 364 7.01 15.99 29.60
N VAL A 365 6.48 16.01 30.83
CA VAL A 365 5.50 17.01 31.28
C VAL A 365 6.17 18.39 31.30
N ALA A 366 7.39 18.48 31.84
CA ALA A 366 8.13 19.74 31.88
C ALA A 366 8.42 20.29 30.46
N ILE A 367 8.91 19.46 29.54
CA ILE A 367 9.20 19.86 28.16
C ILE A 367 7.92 20.28 27.44
N ASN A 368 6.82 19.56 27.61
CA ASN A 368 5.55 19.90 26.98
C ASN A 368 4.98 21.22 27.52
N CYS A 369 5.08 21.46 28.84
CA CYS A 369 4.69 22.74 29.44
C CYS A 369 5.54 23.91 28.91
N VAL A 370 6.86 23.74 28.80
CA VAL A 370 7.77 24.77 28.25
C VAL A 370 7.50 25.01 26.77
N ALA A 371 7.28 23.96 25.98
CA ALA A 371 6.97 24.08 24.56
C ALA A 371 5.66 24.85 24.31
N HIS A 372 4.65 24.63 25.16
CA HIS A 372 3.42 25.42 25.14
C HIS A 372 3.62 26.86 25.61
N PHE A 373 4.44 27.10 26.64
CA PHE A 373 4.77 28.44 27.11
C PHE A 373 5.49 29.27 26.04
N LEU A 374 6.37 28.65 25.26
CA LEU A 374 7.12 29.30 24.18
C LEU A 374 6.37 29.37 22.83
N ASN A 375 5.09 28.96 22.78
CA ASN A 375 4.30 28.88 21.55
C ASN A 375 4.94 28.03 20.43
N LEU A 376 5.73 27.01 20.80
CA LEU A 376 6.35 26.09 19.84
C LEU A 376 5.36 25.02 19.35
N ILE A 377 4.36 24.66 20.16
CA ILE A 377 3.31 23.68 19.81
C ILE A 377 1.94 24.34 19.95
N TYR A 378 1.16 24.34 18.87
CA TYR A 378 -0.17 24.95 18.82
C TYR A 378 -1.27 23.92 19.04
N SER A 379 -1.37 23.37 20.27
CA SER A 379 -2.49 22.47 20.60
C SER A 379 -3.72 23.30 20.98
N ARG A 380 -4.80 23.22 20.19
CA ARG A 380 -6.08 23.90 20.50
C ARG A 380 -6.84 23.26 21.65
N HIS A 381 -6.43 22.07 22.11
CA HIS A 381 -7.14 21.27 23.11
C HIS A 381 -6.18 20.66 24.14
N PHE A 382 -6.48 20.86 25.43
CA PHE A 382 -5.71 20.29 26.57
C PHE A 382 -5.52 18.78 26.47
N VAL A 383 -6.54 18.04 26.00
CA VAL A 383 -6.46 16.58 25.81
C VAL A 383 -5.40 16.20 24.78
N TYR A 384 -5.25 16.98 23.71
CA TYR A 384 -4.22 16.74 22.70
C TYR A 384 -2.82 16.98 23.26
N SER A 385 -2.66 18.05 24.05
CA SER A 385 -1.43 18.32 24.79
C SER A 385 -1.08 17.18 25.76
N ALA A 386 -2.06 16.66 26.49
CA ALA A 386 -1.85 15.53 27.41
C ALA A 386 -1.43 14.26 26.67
N ILE A 387 -2.06 13.94 25.53
CA ILE A 387 -1.70 12.76 24.71
C ILE A 387 -0.27 12.89 24.16
N LEU A 388 0.19 14.09 23.80
CA LEU A 388 1.56 14.35 23.31
C LEU A 388 2.65 14.07 24.36
N THR A 389 2.33 14.06 25.66
CA THR A 389 3.32 13.76 26.71
C THR A 389 3.85 12.31 26.64
N ILE A 390 3.00 11.36 26.25
CA ILE A 390 3.33 9.93 26.18
C ILE A 390 4.48 9.65 25.19
N PRO A 391 4.40 10.06 23.90
CA PRO A 391 5.49 9.82 22.97
C PRO A 391 6.76 10.61 23.32
N ILE A 392 6.65 11.78 23.95
CA ILE A 392 7.80 12.54 24.45
C ILE A 392 8.49 11.76 25.58
N ALA A 393 7.74 11.21 26.54
CA ALA A 393 8.27 10.38 27.62
C ALA A 393 9.00 9.14 27.08
N ILE A 394 8.42 8.45 26.11
CA ILE A 394 9.05 7.28 25.47
C ILE A 394 10.34 7.69 24.76
N SER A 395 10.36 8.83 24.06
CA SER A 395 11.56 9.34 23.39
C SER A 395 12.69 9.65 24.37
N ILE A 396 12.38 10.28 25.52
CA ILE A 396 13.37 10.56 26.57
C ILE A 396 13.90 9.26 27.17
N TYR A 397 13.01 8.30 27.46
CA TYR A 397 13.40 7.00 27.98
C TYR A 397 14.38 6.28 27.04
N LEU A 398 14.03 6.20 25.75
CA LEU A 398 14.88 5.59 24.73
C LEU A 398 16.22 6.33 24.58
N GLY A 399 16.23 7.66 24.65
CA GLY A 399 17.45 8.47 24.60
C GLY A 399 18.40 8.19 25.77
N LEU A 400 17.87 8.13 27.00
CA LEU A 400 18.65 7.79 28.19
C LEU A 400 19.21 6.37 28.11
N ASP A 401 18.42 5.43 27.57
CA ASP A 401 18.85 4.04 27.42
C ASP A 401 19.92 3.87 26.32
N ILE A 402 19.77 4.56 25.19
CA ILE A 402 20.80 4.64 24.14
C ILE A 402 22.10 5.19 24.72
N MET A 403 22.05 6.24 25.53
CA MET A 403 23.23 6.83 26.15
C MET A 403 23.93 5.83 27.08
N ASP A 404 23.19 5.08 27.89
CA ASP A 404 23.72 4.01 28.74
C ASP A 404 24.35 2.86 27.92
N LEU A 405 23.69 2.44 26.83
CA LEU A 405 24.22 1.43 25.92
C LEU A 405 25.49 1.92 25.21
N PHE A 406 25.52 3.18 24.78
CA PHE A 406 26.68 3.80 24.16
C PHE A 406 27.85 3.87 25.15
N LEU A 407 27.62 4.29 26.39
CA LEU A 407 28.64 4.28 27.45
C LEU A 407 29.19 2.87 27.67
N LYS A 408 28.33 1.84 27.73
CA LYS A 408 28.75 0.43 27.83
C LYS A 408 29.64 -0.05 26.68
N MET A 409 29.47 0.53 25.48
CA MET A 409 30.30 0.22 24.31
C MET A 409 31.73 0.80 24.44
N PHE A 410 31.88 1.94 25.11
CA PHE A 410 33.18 2.63 25.29
C PHE A 410 33.86 2.34 26.63
N THR A 411 33.13 1.85 27.64
CA THR A 411 33.76 1.32 28.85
C THR A 411 34.53 0.06 28.50
N PRO A 412 35.83 -0.05 28.82
CA PRO A 412 36.59 -1.27 28.60
C PRO A 412 35.99 -2.37 29.46
N VAL A 413 35.22 -3.26 28.84
CA VAL A 413 34.72 -4.46 29.51
C VAL A 413 35.95 -5.23 29.97
N THR A 414 36.05 -5.43 31.28
CA THR A 414 36.98 -6.35 31.93
C THR A 414 36.63 -7.79 31.54
N TYR A 415 36.87 -8.15 30.27
CA TYR A 415 36.83 -9.52 29.80
C TYR A 415 38.02 -9.77 28.88
N SER A 416 38.90 -10.64 29.33
CA SER A 416 39.99 -11.18 28.53
C SER A 416 39.41 -11.95 27.35
N ARG A 417 39.48 -11.39 26.14
CA ARG A 417 39.70 -12.12 24.87
C ARG A 417 39.71 -11.11 23.73
N ARG A 418 40.85 -11.03 23.03
CA ARG A 418 40.98 -10.34 21.74
C ARG A 418 39.89 -10.83 20.79
N SER A 419 38.94 -9.96 20.47
CA SER A 419 38.07 -10.11 19.31
C SER A 419 38.95 -9.97 18.06
N GLN A 420 39.23 -11.08 17.38
CA GLN A 420 39.76 -11.02 16.02
C GLN A 420 38.64 -10.57 15.09
N PHE A 421 38.74 -9.34 14.58
CA PHE A 421 37.92 -8.86 13.47
C PHE A 421 38.25 -9.67 12.21
N ASN A 422 37.54 -10.78 12.00
CA ASN A 422 37.52 -11.46 10.71
C ASN A 422 36.34 -10.92 9.91
N LEU A 423 36.59 -10.43 8.69
CA LEU A 423 35.56 -10.06 7.71
C LEU A 423 34.75 -11.32 7.34
N SER A 424 33.71 -11.60 8.13
CA SER A 424 32.76 -12.67 7.86
C SER A 424 31.72 -12.19 6.84
N ILE A 425 31.17 -13.11 6.05
CA ILE A 425 30.03 -12.89 5.12
C ILE A 425 28.88 -12.12 5.78
N LEU A 426 28.73 -12.28 7.09
CA LEU A 426 27.74 -11.58 7.88
C LEU A 426 27.91 -10.05 7.85
N TRP A 427 29.14 -9.56 7.98
CA TRP A 427 29.42 -8.13 7.93
C TRP A 427 29.14 -7.57 6.54
N ILE A 428 29.40 -8.36 5.49
CA ILE A 428 29.06 -8.01 4.12
C ILE A 428 27.54 -7.88 3.95
N LEU A 429 26.76 -8.84 4.47
CA LEU A 429 25.28 -8.78 4.42
C LEU A 429 24.72 -7.60 5.21
N PHE A 430 25.27 -7.33 6.39
CA PHE A 430 24.88 -6.17 7.19
C PHE A 430 25.22 -4.84 6.49
N SER A 431 26.41 -4.74 5.87
CA SER A 431 26.78 -3.60 5.04
C SER A 431 25.85 -3.44 3.83
N PHE A 432 25.41 -4.53 3.19
CA PHE A 432 24.41 -4.45 2.13
C PHE A 432 23.07 -3.91 2.60
N LEU A 433 22.60 -4.31 3.79
CA LEU A 433 21.37 -3.77 4.36
C LEU A 433 21.48 -2.26 4.61
N LEU A 434 22.63 -1.80 5.12
CA LEU A 434 22.91 -0.37 5.30
C LEU A 434 22.96 0.37 3.95
N LEU A 435 23.67 -0.18 2.96
CA LEU A 435 23.76 0.40 1.62
C LEU A 435 22.40 0.47 0.94
N HIS A 436 21.56 -0.57 1.08
CA HIS A 436 20.18 -0.57 0.59
C HIS A 436 19.38 0.57 1.21
N THR A 437 19.45 0.72 2.54
CA THR A 437 18.80 1.83 3.24
C THR A 437 19.23 3.20 2.71
N PHE A 438 20.53 3.38 2.42
CA PHE A 438 21.01 4.63 1.80
C PHE A 438 20.59 4.76 0.32
N SER A 439 20.42 3.66 -0.41
CA SER A 439 19.97 3.68 -1.80
C SER A 439 18.56 4.27 -1.94
N LEU A 440 17.72 4.15 -0.90
CA LEU A 440 16.41 4.79 -0.82
C LEU A 440 16.46 6.33 -0.84
N SER A 441 17.65 6.95 -0.80
CA SER A 441 17.80 8.38 -1.06
C SER A 441 17.59 8.77 -2.54
N SER A 442 17.59 7.82 -3.46
CA SER A 442 17.41 8.06 -4.89
C SER A 442 16.03 7.59 -5.36
N SER A 443 15.32 8.43 -6.13
CA SER A 443 14.01 8.08 -6.70
C SER A 443 14.10 6.85 -7.60
N SER A 444 15.13 6.76 -8.45
CA SER A 444 15.31 5.63 -9.35
C SER A 444 15.56 4.31 -8.62
N PHE A 445 16.26 4.33 -7.48
CA PHE A 445 16.46 3.13 -6.66
C PHE A 445 15.20 2.70 -5.91
N ILE A 446 14.29 3.62 -5.60
CA ILE A 446 12.97 3.28 -5.05
C ILE A 446 12.07 2.67 -6.13
N GLU A 447 11.99 3.29 -7.31
CA GLU A 447 11.20 2.79 -8.44
C GLU A 447 11.68 1.39 -8.88
N GLU A 448 12.99 1.20 -8.94
CA GLU A 448 13.64 -0.05 -9.38
C GLU A 448 14.13 -0.92 -8.22
N GLU A 449 13.57 -0.77 -7.02
CA GLU A 449 14.01 -1.51 -5.81
C GLU A 449 13.99 -3.03 -6.01
N HIS A 450 13.01 -3.53 -6.77
CA HIS A 450 12.89 -4.93 -7.12
C HIS A 450 14.18 -5.48 -7.78
N GLN A 451 14.92 -4.67 -8.55
CA GLN A 451 16.19 -5.08 -9.15
C GLN A 451 17.23 -5.40 -8.08
N THR A 452 17.31 -4.60 -7.00
CA THR A 452 18.22 -4.86 -5.88
C THR A 452 18.01 -6.26 -5.33
N TRP A 453 16.75 -6.65 -5.10
CA TRP A 453 16.41 -7.98 -4.60
C TRP A 453 16.62 -9.07 -5.64
N TYR A 454 16.29 -8.82 -6.91
CA TYR A 454 16.48 -9.76 -8.04
C TYR A 454 17.94 -10.09 -8.34
N TYR A 455 18.88 -9.23 -7.99
CA TYR A 455 20.32 -9.53 -8.11
C TYR A 455 20.91 -10.04 -6.80
N LEU A 456 20.55 -9.45 -5.65
CA LEU A 456 21.18 -9.77 -4.37
C LEU A 456 20.81 -11.16 -3.85
N ALA A 457 19.51 -11.52 -3.85
CA ALA A 457 19.06 -12.81 -3.31
C ALA A 457 19.60 -13.99 -4.15
N PRO A 458 19.52 -14.00 -5.49
CA PRO A 458 20.06 -15.10 -6.29
C PRO A 458 21.59 -15.17 -6.23
N THR A 459 22.30 -14.04 -6.14
CA THR A 459 23.77 -14.03 -5.95
C THR A 459 24.16 -14.72 -4.65
N LEU A 460 23.41 -14.47 -3.56
CA LEU A 460 23.62 -15.13 -2.27
C LEU A 460 23.34 -16.64 -2.34
N LEU A 461 22.30 -17.06 -3.06
CA LEU A 461 22.00 -18.48 -3.28
C LEU A 461 23.08 -19.19 -4.10
N VAL A 462 23.56 -18.56 -5.18
CA VAL A 462 24.67 -19.08 -5.99
C VAL A 462 25.93 -19.21 -5.15
N PHE A 463 26.25 -18.19 -4.36
CA PHE A 463 27.40 -18.21 -3.46
C PHE A 463 27.31 -19.40 -2.48
N LEU A 464 26.15 -19.64 -1.86
CA LEU A 464 25.93 -20.78 -0.97
C LEU A 464 26.05 -22.13 -1.67
N ALA A 465 25.54 -22.24 -2.89
CA ALA A 465 25.66 -23.44 -3.69
C ALA A 465 27.15 -23.73 -4.00
N ILE A 466 27.90 -22.72 -4.43
CA ILE A 466 29.34 -22.83 -4.72
C ILE A 466 30.13 -23.20 -3.46
N GLN A 467 29.84 -22.60 -2.30
CA GLN A 467 30.51 -22.95 -1.06
C GLN A 467 30.26 -24.39 -0.64
N ASN A 468 29.02 -24.86 -0.73
CA ASN A 468 28.68 -26.26 -0.42
C ASN A 468 29.40 -27.22 -1.36
N PHE A 469 29.39 -26.91 -2.66
CA PHE A 469 30.08 -27.68 -3.69
C PHE A 469 31.59 -27.74 -3.43
N TYR A 470 32.23 -26.59 -3.16
CA TYR A 470 33.66 -26.51 -2.86
C TYR A 470 34.05 -27.36 -1.65
N ILE A 471 33.28 -27.29 -0.56
CA ILE A 471 33.57 -28.07 0.65
C ILE A 471 33.43 -29.58 0.38
N ASN A 472 32.42 -29.99 -0.39
CA ASN A 472 32.21 -31.39 -0.74
C ASN A 472 33.34 -31.93 -1.62
N VAL A 473 33.74 -31.19 -2.66
CA VAL A 473 34.86 -31.56 -3.53
C VAL A 473 36.16 -31.61 -2.74
N LYS A 474 36.43 -30.62 -1.87
CA LYS A 474 37.62 -30.61 -1.01
C LYS A 474 37.69 -31.81 -0.06
N LYS A 475 36.55 -32.22 0.50
CA LYS A 475 36.48 -33.41 1.38
C LYS A 475 36.85 -34.68 0.62
N VAL A 476 36.47 -34.78 -0.64
CA VAL A 476 36.76 -35.92 -1.50
C VAL A 476 38.21 -35.92 -1.95
N TRP A 477 38.73 -34.76 -2.35
CA TRP A 477 40.14 -34.58 -2.67
C TRP A 477 41.03 -35.05 -1.52
N ASN A 478 40.71 -34.63 -0.29
CA ASN A 478 41.43 -35.04 0.91
C ASN A 478 41.26 -36.53 1.26
N ALA A 479 40.25 -37.20 0.73
CA ALA A 479 39.98 -38.63 0.96
C ALA A 479 40.51 -39.54 -0.16
N GLY A 480 41.21 -39.00 -1.16
CA GLY A 480 41.84 -39.78 -2.24
C GLY A 480 40.88 -40.54 -3.16
N ARG A 481 39.61 -40.13 -3.24
CA ARG A 481 38.59 -40.76 -4.10
C ARG A 481 38.61 -40.19 -5.52
N ASP A 482 38.14 -40.96 -6.50
CA ASP A 482 38.06 -40.53 -7.90
C ASP A 482 37.20 -39.26 -8.06
N VAL A 483 37.79 -38.21 -8.62
CA VAL A 483 37.21 -36.87 -8.71
C VAL A 483 36.00 -36.85 -9.65
N VAL A 484 36.02 -37.64 -10.73
CA VAL A 484 34.94 -37.64 -11.74
C VAL A 484 33.65 -38.22 -11.16
N SER A 485 33.73 -39.37 -10.48
CA SER A 485 32.57 -39.99 -9.82
C SER A 485 31.93 -39.07 -8.79
N VAL A 486 32.73 -38.28 -8.06
CA VAL A 486 32.25 -37.31 -7.08
C VAL A 486 31.64 -36.09 -7.72
N LEU A 487 32.24 -35.55 -8.79
CA LEU A 487 31.66 -34.41 -9.50
C LEU A 487 30.27 -34.75 -10.04
N VAL A 488 30.09 -35.95 -10.61
CA VAL A 488 28.78 -36.43 -11.09
C VAL A 488 27.79 -36.58 -9.93
N THR A 489 28.23 -37.18 -8.82
CA THR A 489 27.38 -37.36 -7.62
C THR A 489 26.97 -36.03 -7.00
N GLU A 490 27.89 -35.06 -6.93
CA GLU A 490 27.64 -33.72 -6.41
C GLU A 490 26.75 -32.91 -7.35
N LEU A 491 26.94 -32.97 -8.67
CA LEU A 491 26.02 -32.34 -9.62
C LEU A 491 24.61 -32.91 -9.49
N TRP A 492 24.49 -34.23 -9.32
CA TRP A 492 23.21 -34.88 -9.05
C TRP A 492 22.61 -34.41 -7.73
N HIS A 493 23.39 -34.31 -6.64
CA HIS A 493 22.92 -33.82 -5.34
C HIS A 493 22.49 -32.35 -5.39
N ASN A 494 23.19 -31.52 -6.16
CA ASN A 494 22.92 -30.09 -6.31
C ASN A 494 21.80 -29.75 -7.31
N ARG A 495 21.20 -30.75 -7.99
CA ARG A 495 20.11 -30.53 -8.96
C ARG A 495 18.91 -29.77 -8.39
N SER A 496 18.60 -29.99 -7.11
CA SER A 496 17.52 -29.30 -6.43
C SER A 496 17.76 -27.80 -6.32
N TYR A 497 19.04 -27.39 -6.24
CA TYR A 497 19.47 -26.00 -6.18
C TYR A 497 19.43 -25.34 -7.56
N VAL A 498 19.82 -26.06 -8.60
CA VAL A 498 19.65 -25.62 -9.99
C VAL A 498 18.17 -25.40 -10.30
N LEU A 499 17.30 -26.32 -9.88
CA LEU A 499 15.85 -26.15 -10.01
C LEU A 499 15.34 -24.90 -9.28
N ALA A 500 15.82 -24.62 -8.06
CA ALA A 500 15.46 -23.41 -7.33
C ALA A 500 15.86 -22.14 -8.11
N MET A 501 17.04 -22.12 -8.73
CA MET A 501 17.49 -21.00 -9.56
C MET A 501 16.66 -20.83 -10.85
N LEU A 502 16.29 -21.93 -11.51
CA LEU A 502 15.39 -21.89 -12.67
C LEU A 502 14.00 -21.36 -12.28
N LEU A 503 13.48 -21.75 -11.12
CA LEU A 503 12.23 -21.22 -10.57
C LEU A 503 12.33 -19.72 -10.32
N VAL A 504 13.43 -19.23 -9.73
CA VAL A 504 13.67 -17.79 -9.54
C VAL A 504 13.66 -17.03 -10.87
N ILE A 505 14.25 -17.58 -11.93
CA ILE A 505 14.23 -16.98 -13.27
C ILE A 505 12.81 -16.92 -13.84
N PHE A 506 12.05 -18.01 -13.68
CA PHE A 506 10.64 -18.07 -14.10
C PHE A 506 9.78 -17.06 -13.33
N CYS A 507 9.85 -17.07 -12.00
CA CYS A 507 9.08 -16.16 -11.13
C CYS A 507 9.37 -14.69 -11.43
N ARG A 508 10.62 -14.33 -11.77
CA ARG A 508 10.99 -12.97 -12.17
C ARG A 508 10.27 -12.49 -13.44
N ARG A 509 9.92 -13.40 -14.33
CA ARG A 509 9.22 -13.09 -15.58
C ARG A 509 7.71 -13.22 -15.46
N LEU A 510 7.22 -13.76 -14.34
CA LEU A 510 5.81 -13.97 -14.10
C LEU A 510 5.05 -12.65 -14.05
N ASN A 511 5.48 -11.74 -13.18
CA ASN A 511 4.98 -10.37 -13.09
C ASN A 511 6.16 -9.39 -13.16
N GLN A 512 6.23 -8.57 -14.21
CA GLN A 512 7.31 -7.61 -14.36
C GLN A 512 6.95 -6.29 -13.66
N THR A 513 7.76 -5.94 -12.66
CA THR A 513 7.60 -4.71 -11.87
C THR A 513 8.60 -3.64 -12.33
N GLY A 514 8.35 -2.38 -11.99
CA GLY A 514 9.23 -1.26 -12.33
C GLY A 514 8.76 -0.44 -13.52
N ASP A 515 9.38 0.72 -13.70
CA ASP A 515 9.01 1.68 -14.75
C ASP A 515 9.57 1.22 -16.09
N LYS A 516 10.76 0.62 -16.07
CA LYS A 516 11.45 0.17 -17.28
C LYS A 516 10.67 -0.89 -18.04
N PHE A 517 9.94 -1.75 -17.33
CA PHE A 517 9.20 -2.87 -17.92
C PHE A 517 7.70 -2.61 -18.03
N ARG A 518 7.23 -1.43 -17.60
CA ARG A 518 5.80 -1.08 -17.52
C ARG A 518 5.04 -1.15 -18.85
N HIS A 519 5.73 -0.96 -19.98
CA HIS A 519 5.15 -0.98 -21.33
C HIS A 519 5.22 -2.35 -22.02
N LEU A 520 5.85 -3.34 -21.37
CA LEU A 520 6.03 -4.67 -21.91
C LEU A 520 5.06 -5.62 -21.21
N GLU A 521 4.46 -6.51 -21.99
CA GLU A 521 3.62 -7.57 -21.43
C GLU A 521 4.49 -8.60 -20.70
N ASP A 522 4.02 -9.04 -19.54
CA ASP A 522 4.63 -10.14 -18.81
C ASP A 522 3.88 -11.47 -19.01
N ILE A 523 4.37 -12.54 -18.38
CA ILE A 523 3.76 -13.87 -18.53
C ILE A 523 2.35 -13.87 -17.92
N GLY A 524 2.13 -13.14 -16.82
CA GLY A 524 0.82 -12.98 -16.18
C GLY A 524 -0.20 -12.36 -17.13
N ASP A 525 0.16 -11.26 -17.80
CA ASP A 525 -0.67 -10.58 -18.80
C ASP A 525 -1.01 -11.50 -19.97
N VAL A 526 -0.01 -12.23 -20.49
CA VAL A 526 -0.19 -13.17 -21.59
C VAL A 526 -1.14 -14.31 -21.18
N LEU A 527 -1.01 -14.82 -19.96
CA LEU A 527 -1.87 -15.89 -19.42
C LEU A 527 -3.30 -15.42 -19.12
N ALA A 528 -3.50 -14.13 -18.82
CA ALA A 528 -4.81 -13.56 -18.53
C ALA A 528 -5.71 -13.48 -19.78
N ARG A 529 -5.14 -13.57 -20.99
CA ARG A 529 -5.91 -13.56 -22.24
C ARG A 529 -6.75 -14.83 -22.38
N GLU A 530 -7.99 -14.69 -22.85
CA GLU A 530 -8.92 -15.81 -23.06
C GLU A 530 -8.35 -16.93 -23.94
N GLN A 531 -7.56 -16.58 -24.96
CA GLN A 531 -6.91 -17.55 -25.86
C GLN A 531 -5.92 -18.48 -25.14
N ASN A 532 -5.34 -18.02 -24.03
CA ASN A 532 -4.33 -18.72 -23.25
C ASN A 532 -4.87 -19.34 -21.97
N TYR A 533 -6.20 -19.36 -21.79
CA TYR A 533 -6.84 -19.87 -20.59
C TYR A 533 -6.45 -21.33 -20.26
N ALA A 534 -6.24 -22.18 -21.28
CA ALA A 534 -5.74 -23.55 -21.07
C ALA A 534 -4.35 -23.61 -20.41
N TYR A 535 -3.45 -22.66 -20.75
CA TYR A 535 -2.13 -22.56 -20.12
C TYR A 535 -2.23 -22.02 -18.69
N LEU A 536 -3.11 -21.04 -18.46
CA LEU A 536 -3.39 -20.51 -17.12
C LEU A 536 -3.88 -21.63 -16.18
N LEU A 537 -4.84 -22.42 -16.65
CA LEU A 537 -5.38 -23.57 -15.92
C LEU A 537 -4.29 -24.61 -15.62
N GLY A 538 -3.44 -24.92 -16.60
CA GLY A 538 -2.32 -25.85 -16.43
C GLY A 538 -1.32 -25.39 -15.35
N ILE A 539 -0.95 -24.11 -15.34
CA ILE A 539 -0.08 -23.52 -14.32
C ILE A 539 -0.75 -23.53 -12.95
N PHE A 540 -2.03 -23.18 -12.88
CA PHE A 540 -2.78 -23.14 -11.63
C PHE A 540 -2.92 -24.54 -10.99
N ILE A 541 -3.28 -25.56 -11.77
CA ILE A 541 -3.34 -26.95 -11.28
C ILE A 541 -1.95 -27.42 -10.82
N THR A 542 -0.90 -27.12 -11.58
CA THR A 542 0.48 -27.43 -11.20
C THR A 542 0.86 -26.77 -9.87
N ALA A 543 0.47 -25.51 -9.67
CA ALA A 543 0.69 -24.79 -8.43
C ALA A 543 0.01 -25.46 -7.23
N LEU A 544 -1.25 -25.89 -7.37
CA LEU A 544 -1.99 -26.57 -6.30
C LEU A 544 -1.38 -27.94 -5.96
N ILE A 545 -0.93 -28.70 -6.96
CA ILE A 545 -0.23 -29.99 -6.74
C ILE A 545 1.09 -29.77 -6.01
N CYS A 546 1.90 -28.80 -6.46
CA CYS A 546 3.15 -28.42 -5.80
C CYS A 546 2.90 -27.96 -4.36
N LEU A 547 1.82 -27.24 -4.10
CA LEU A 547 1.45 -26.78 -2.77
C LEU A 547 1.03 -27.95 -1.86
N LEU A 548 0.26 -28.91 -2.38
CA LEU A 548 -0.07 -30.11 -1.61
C LEU A 548 1.20 -30.92 -1.27
N TRP A 549 2.14 -31.00 -2.21
CA TRP A 549 3.43 -31.66 -2.00
C TRP A 549 4.27 -30.96 -0.92
N THR A 550 4.33 -29.63 -0.90
CA THR A 550 5.05 -28.90 0.16
C THR A 550 4.36 -29.05 1.52
N LEU A 551 3.03 -29.02 1.56
CA LEU A 551 2.24 -29.18 2.79
C LEU A 551 2.39 -30.56 3.46
N ASN A 552 2.75 -31.60 2.71
CA ASN A 552 3.04 -32.93 3.25
C ASN A 552 4.20 -32.94 4.27
N ASN A 553 5.11 -31.95 4.23
CA ASN A 553 6.21 -31.85 5.20
C ASN A 553 5.75 -31.34 6.57
N PHE A 554 4.58 -30.70 6.65
CA PHE A 554 4.07 -30.05 7.86
C PHE A 554 2.87 -30.77 8.48
N ASN A 555 2.19 -31.62 7.71
CA ASN A 555 0.90 -32.20 8.07
C ASN A 555 0.95 -33.73 8.06
N THR A 556 0.16 -34.36 8.92
CA THR A 556 -0.09 -35.81 8.89
C THR A 556 -0.98 -36.20 7.71
N ARG A 557 -1.06 -37.50 7.39
CA ARG A 557 -1.89 -38.00 6.27
C ARG A 557 -3.37 -37.61 6.37
N GLN A 558 -3.93 -37.52 7.59
CA GLN A 558 -5.32 -37.10 7.80
C GLN A 558 -5.49 -35.60 7.54
N GLU A 559 -4.58 -34.77 8.05
CA GLU A 559 -4.59 -33.32 7.83
C GLU A 559 -4.34 -32.99 6.35
N LEU A 560 -3.49 -33.76 5.67
CA LEU A 560 -3.22 -33.61 4.23
C LEU A 560 -4.46 -33.87 3.37
N TRP A 561 -5.35 -34.80 3.77
CA TRP A 561 -6.64 -35.00 3.12
C TRP A 561 -7.51 -33.74 3.18
N PHE A 562 -7.59 -33.10 4.35
CA PHE A 562 -8.30 -31.82 4.49
C PHE A 562 -7.60 -30.68 3.73
N CYS A 563 -6.27 -30.67 3.65
CA CYS A 563 -5.53 -29.72 2.82
C CYS A 563 -5.88 -29.90 1.34
N GLY A 564 -5.90 -31.15 0.86
CA GLY A 564 -6.29 -31.47 -0.52
C GLY A 564 -7.73 -31.06 -0.82
N LEU A 565 -8.66 -31.30 0.12
CA LEU A 565 -10.04 -30.86 0.01
C LEU A 565 -10.14 -29.32 -0.05
N ALA A 566 -9.41 -28.60 0.80
CA ALA A 566 -9.38 -27.14 0.79
C ALA A 566 -8.82 -26.58 -0.52
N LEU A 567 -7.71 -27.13 -1.02
CA LEU A 567 -7.10 -26.72 -2.30
C LEU A 567 -8.01 -27.05 -3.50
N PHE A 568 -8.73 -28.16 -3.45
CA PHE A 568 -9.75 -28.46 -4.45
C PHE A 568 -10.91 -27.45 -4.40
N CYS A 569 -11.33 -27.02 -3.21
CA CYS A 569 -12.31 -25.93 -3.08
C CYS A 569 -11.77 -24.61 -3.63
N VAL A 570 -10.48 -24.29 -3.42
CA VAL A 570 -9.84 -23.10 -4.02
C VAL A 570 -9.92 -23.16 -5.55
N PHE A 571 -9.63 -24.32 -6.14
CA PHE A 571 -9.79 -24.54 -7.58
C PHE A 571 -11.24 -24.32 -8.04
N LEU A 572 -12.20 -24.99 -7.40
CA LEU A 572 -13.62 -24.87 -7.75
C LEU A 572 -14.14 -23.44 -7.59
N TYR A 573 -13.70 -22.71 -6.57
CA TYR A 573 -14.11 -21.32 -6.35
C TYR A 573 -13.63 -20.39 -7.47
N ARG A 574 -12.42 -20.61 -7.99
CA ARG A 574 -11.85 -19.80 -9.07
C ARG A 574 -12.44 -20.14 -10.43
N GLU A 575 -12.81 -21.39 -10.67
CA GLU A 575 -13.33 -21.85 -11.97
C GLU A 575 -14.87 -21.83 -12.07
N TRP A 576 -15.60 -22.12 -10.99
CA TRP A 576 -17.06 -22.29 -11.00
C TRP A 576 -17.77 -21.26 -10.12
N GLY A 577 -18.01 -20.08 -10.71
CA GLY A 577 -18.68 -18.96 -10.05
C GLY A 577 -20.12 -19.21 -9.56
N GLN A 578 -20.80 -20.28 -10.03
CA GLN A 578 -22.21 -20.55 -9.71
C GLN A 578 -22.44 -21.15 -8.31
N TYR A 579 -21.41 -21.71 -7.64
CA TYR A 579 -21.56 -22.39 -6.34
C TYR A 579 -20.63 -21.83 -5.25
N ASN A 580 -20.28 -20.54 -5.34
CA ASN A 580 -19.26 -19.89 -4.52
C ASN A 580 -19.45 -20.06 -3.01
N PHE A 581 -20.69 -19.98 -2.50
CA PHE A 581 -20.95 -20.08 -1.07
C PHE A 581 -20.64 -21.46 -0.49
N LEU A 582 -21.18 -22.52 -1.11
CA LEU A 582 -20.98 -23.90 -0.64
C LEU A 582 -19.50 -24.31 -0.70
N VAL A 583 -18.83 -23.96 -1.80
CA VAL A 583 -17.40 -24.25 -2.02
C VAL A 583 -16.52 -23.53 -0.99
N LEU A 584 -16.79 -22.25 -0.73
CA LEU A 584 -16.05 -21.51 0.30
C LEU A 584 -16.36 -22.02 1.71
N LEU A 585 -17.61 -22.36 2.01
CA LEU A 585 -17.98 -22.96 3.30
C LEU A 585 -17.20 -24.26 3.53
N THR A 586 -17.13 -25.15 2.53
CA THR A 586 -16.34 -26.38 2.62
C THR A 586 -14.83 -26.11 2.77
N CYS A 587 -14.32 -25.05 2.14
CA CYS A 587 -12.94 -24.61 2.31
C CYS A 587 -12.66 -24.17 3.77
N TRP A 588 -13.50 -23.29 4.32
CA TRP A 588 -13.37 -22.81 5.70
C TRP A 588 -13.56 -23.93 6.73
N MET A 589 -14.49 -24.84 6.50
CA MET A 589 -14.68 -26.02 7.36
C MET A 589 -13.47 -26.96 7.31
N SER A 590 -12.82 -27.10 6.15
CA SER A 590 -11.59 -27.88 6.03
C SER A 590 -10.43 -27.24 6.80
N LEU A 591 -10.28 -25.92 6.71
CA LEU A 591 -9.30 -25.16 7.50
C LEU A 591 -9.57 -25.27 9.01
N ALA A 592 -10.83 -25.17 9.43
CA ALA A 592 -11.24 -25.35 10.82
C ALA A 592 -10.99 -26.79 11.30
N ALA A 593 -11.17 -27.80 10.46
CA ALA A 593 -10.85 -29.18 10.78
C ALA A 593 -9.34 -29.38 10.97
N ILE A 594 -8.50 -28.79 10.11
CA ILE A 594 -7.04 -28.83 10.24
C ILE A 594 -6.59 -28.23 11.57
N THR A 595 -7.08 -27.04 11.91
CA THR A 595 -6.74 -26.39 13.19
C THR A 595 -7.25 -27.21 14.37
N PHE A 596 -8.50 -27.68 14.33
CA PHE A 596 -9.07 -28.50 15.40
C PHE A 596 -8.27 -29.80 15.64
N LEU A 597 -7.86 -30.51 14.58
CA LEU A 597 -7.06 -31.74 14.70
C LEU A 597 -5.70 -31.49 15.37
N HIS A 598 -5.04 -30.38 15.05
CA HIS A 598 -3.78 -29.97 15.67
C HIS A 598 -3.98 -29.53 17.13
N TYR A 599 -4.97 -28.69 17.41
CA TYR A 599 -5.26 -28.20 18.76
C TYR A 599 -5.74 -29.33 19.70
N ARG A 600 -6.49 -30.32 19.19
CA ARG A 600 -6.94 -31.49 19.97
C ARG A 600 -5.78 -32.29 20.55
N LYS A 601 -4.72 -32.52 19.76
CA LYS A 601 -3.54 -33.27 20.21
C LYS A 601 -2.96 -32.65 21.49
N ILE A 602 -2.95 -31.32 21.60
CA ILE A 602 -2.43 -30.60 22.77
C ILE A 602 -3.34 -30.74 23.99
N PHE A 603 -4.65 -30.56 23.82
CA PHE A 603 -5.60 -30.70 24.94
C PHE A 603 -5.67 -32.14 25.48
N CYS A 604 -5.55 -33.15 24.61
CA CYS A 604 -5.51 -34.55 25.02
C CYS A 604 -4.18 -34.92 25.72
N ILE A 605 -3.05 -34.37 25.25
CA ILE A 605 -1.73 -34.63 25.82
C ILE A 605 -1.54 -33.91 27.17
N ARG A 606 -2.21 -32.76 27.41
CA ARG A 606 -2.22 -32.09 28.72
C ARG A 606 -2.70 -32.98 29.89
N LYS A 607 -3.40 -34.09 29.60
CA LYS A 607 -3.80 -35.10 30.60
C LYS A 607 -2.74 -36.17 30.87
N ASN A 608 -1.77 -36.37 29.99
CA ASN A 608 -0.68 -37.33 30.13
C ASN A 608 0.65 -36.56 30.27
N PHE A 609 1.14 -36.44 31.51
CA PHE A 609 2.29 -35.63 31.96
C PHE A 609 3.68 -35.94 31.33
N ALA A 610 3.76 -36.68 30.22
CA ALA A 610 5.02 -37.25 29.71
C ALA A 610 5.46 -36.79 28.30
N CYS A 611 4.77 -35.85 27.65
CA CYS A 611 5.20 -35.35 26.33
C CYS A 611 5.96 -34.03 26.41
N ASP A 612 7.08 -33.97 25.68
CA ASP A 612 8.00 -32.85 25.60
C ASP A 612 7.34 -31.61 24.97
N VAL A 613 7.28 -30.49 25.72
CA VAL A 613 6.59 -29.22 25.35
C VAL A 613 7.02 -28.69 23.97
N ASN A 614 8.24 -29.03 23.53
CA ASN A 614 8.78 -28.64 22.22
C ASN A 614 8.05 -29.27 21.03
N ASP A 615 7.64 -30.54 21.14
CA ASP A 615 7.03 -31.27 20.02
C ASP A 615 5.63 -30.71 19.70
N ASN A 616 4.93 -30.20 20.72
CA ASN A 616 3.63 -29.55 20.56
C ASN A 616 3.75 -28.18 19.88
N LEU A 617 4.76 -27.38 20.23
CA LEU A 617 4.97 -26.06 19.63
C LEU A 617 5.31 -26.15 18.13
N VAL A 618 6.17 -27.08 17.72
CA VAL A 618 6.54 -27.24 16.29
C VAL A 618 5.34 -27.65 15.44
N GLN A 619 4.51 -28.58 15.91
CA GLN A 619 3.30 -29.02 15.20
C GLN A 619 2.28 -27.88 15.07
N LEU A 620 2.14 -27.06 16.10
CA LEU A 620 1.28 -25.89 16.09
C LEU A 620 1.72 -24.83 15.09
N TRP A 621 3.02 -24.54 15.04
CA TRP A 621 3.60 -23.65 14.03
C TRP A 621 3.35 -24.19 12.62
N GLY A 622 3.49 -25.50 12.42
CA GLY A 622 3.13 -26.17 11.16
C GLY A 622 1.66 -25.98 10.77
N SER A 623 0.74 -26.03 11.73
CA SER A 623 -0.69 -25.77 11.49
C SER A 623 -0.96 -24.33 11.08
N ASN A 624 -0.43 -23.34 11.80
CA ASN A 624 -0.63 -21.92 11.48
C ASN A 624 -0.04 -21.58 10.11
N PHE A 625 1.14 -22.12 9.82
CA PHE A 625 1.77 -22.01 8.51
C PHE A 625 0.88 -22.61 7.40
N THR A 626 0.34 -23.81 7.61
CA THR A 626 -0.55 -24.49 6.65
C THR A 626 -1.80 -23.66 6.36
N VAL A 627 -2.44 -23.11 7.39
CA VAL A 627 -3.65 -22.28 7.23
C VAL A 627 -3.33 -21.02 6.42
N ILE A 628 -2.25 -20.32 6.75
CA ILE A 628 -1.86 -19.08 6.06
C ILE A 628 -1.48 -19.37 4.60
N VAL A 629 -0.82 -20.49 4.32
CA VAL A 629 -0.46 -20.92 2.97
C VAL A 629 -1.70 -21.21 2.11
N ILE A 630 -2.70 -21.92 2.65
CA ILE A 630 -3.95 -22.21 1.93
C ILE A 630 -4.77 -20.92 1.74
N ILE A 631 -4.84 -20.04 2.74
CA ILE A 631 -5.51 -18.74 2.61
C ILE A 631 -4.80 -17.88 1.55
N SER A 632 -3.46 -17.85 1.51
CA SER A 632 -2.71 -17.15 0.46
C SER A 632 -3.02 -17.70 -0.94
N ALA A 633 -3.12 -19.03 -1.10
CA ALA A 633 -3.54 -19.64 -2.37
C ALA A 633 -4.98 -19.25 -2.77
N LEU A 634 -5.90 -19.15 -1.82
CA LEU A 634 -7.25 -18.66 -2.07
C LEU A 634 -7.25 -17.19 -2.50
N LEU A 635 -6.42 -16.35 -1.90
CA LEU A 635 -6.42 -14.90 -2.11
C LEU A 635 -5.63 -14.46 -3.35
N HIS A 636 -4.65 -15.24 -3.82
CA HIS A 636 -3.85 -14.89 -5.01
C HIS A 636 -4.62 -15.07 -6.32
N LYS A 637 -4.23 -14.30 -7.35
CA LYS A 637 -4.63 -14.57 -8.74
C LYS A 637 -4.13 -15.96 -9.16
N PRO A 638 -4.84 -16.70 -10.05
CA PRO A 638 -4.50 -18.10 -10.37
C PRO A 638 -3.05 -18.33 -10.82
N HIS A 639 -2.49 -17.43 -11.65
CA HIS A 639 -1.08 -17.52 -12.07
C HIS A 639 -0.09 -17.24 -10.92
N ASN A 640 -0.47 -16.47 -9.90
CA ASN A 640 0.36 -16.11 -8.75
C ASN A 640 0.38 -17.17 -7.64
N VAL A 641 -0.50 -18.18 -7.70
CA VAL A 641 -0.50 -19.27 -6.71
C VAL A 641 0.79 -20.09 -6.76
N ILE A 642 1.47 -20.18 -7.92
CA ILE A 642 2.76 -20.88 -8.08
C ILE A 642 3.90 -20.25 -7.26
N LEU A 643 3.81 -18.95 -6.95
CA LEU A 643 4.81 -18.23 -6.18
C LEU A 643 4.91 -18.75 -4.75
N VAL A 644 3.80 -19.22 -4.17
CA VAL A 644 3.75 -19.73 -2.79
C VAL A 644 4.58 -21.00 -2.60
N PRO A 645 4.38 -22.10 -3.34
CA PRO A 645 5.23 -23.27 -3.22
C PRO A 645 6.67 -23.01 -3.69
N ALA A 646 6.88 -22.12 -4.67
CA ALA A 646 8.22 -21.74 -5.10
C ALA A 646 9.00 -20.99 -4.00
N LEU A 647 8.35 -20.09 -3.26
CA LEU A 647 8.91 -19.40 -2.09
C LEU A 647 9.36 -20.40 -1.03
N ILE A 648 8.46 -21.30 -0.64
CA ILE A 648 8.72 -22.31 0.38
C ILE A 648 9.87 -23.22 -0.05
N TYR A 649 9.88 -23.67 -1.31
CA TYR A 649 10.96 -24.49 -1.85
C TYR A 649 12.31 -23.75 -1.87
N THR A 650 12.32 -22.47 -2.25
CA THR A 650 13.54 -21.65 -2.27
C THR A 650 14.08 -21.46 -0.85
N LEU A 651 13.22 -21.18 0.13
CA LEU A 651 13.60 -21.09 1.55
C LEU A 651 14.15 -22.42 2.08
N ASP A 652 13.45 -23.53 1.85
CA ASP A 652 13.86 -24.89 2.24
C ASP A 652 15.27 -25.24 1.74
N ARG A 653 15.52 -25.02 0.45
CA ARG A 653 16.84 -25.27 -0.16
C ARG A 653 17.90 -24.34 0.41
N SER A 654 17.58 -23.06 0.60
CA SER A 654 18.53 -22.09 1.16
C SER A 654 18.94 -22.46 2.60
N TYR A 655 18.01 -22.89 3.44
CA TYR A 655 18.30 -23.28 4.81
C TYR A 655 19.04 -24.60 4.88
N THR A 656 18.68 -25.57 4.03
CA THR A 656 19.44 -26.83 3.92
C THR A 656 20.90 -26.56 3.55
N MET A 657 21.18 -25.63 2.63
CA MET A 657 22.54 -25.19 2.33
C MET A 657 23.24 -24.58 3.54
N CYS A 658 22.56 -23.73 4.31
CA CYS A 658 23.09 -23.12 5.53
C CYS A 658 23.47 -24.18 6.56
N ASP A 659 22.59 -25.14 6.77
CA ASP A 659 22.73 -26.22 7.75
C ASP A 659 23.89 -27.13 7.39
N ASN A 660 24.02 -27.47 6.10
CA ASN A 660 25.12 -28.27 5.59
C ASN A 660 26.48 -27.60 5.82
N LEU A 661 26.60 -26.30 5.55
CA LEU A 661 27.84 -25.55 5.82
C LEU A 661 28.17 -25.56 7.32
N TYR A 662 27.14 -25.42 8.14
CA TYR A 662 27.26 -25.32 9.59
C TYR A 662 27.66 -26.65 10.26
N MET A 663 26.96 -27.73 9.93
CA MET A 663 27.21 -29.07 10.45
C MET A 663 28.59 -29.60 10.04
N LYS A 664 29.03 -29.31 8.80
CA LYS A 664 30.37 -29.69 8.32
C LYS A 664 31.50 -28.97 9.08
N ALA A 665 31.24 -27.79 9.63
CA ALA A 665 32.19 -27.03 10.43
C ALA A 665 32.32 -27.52 11.88
N LYS A 666 31.56 -28.54 12.32
CA LYS A 666 31.52 -29.07 13.70
C LYS A 666 31.32 -27.98 14.77
N ARG A 667 30.55 -26.93 14.48
CA ARG A 667 30.26 -25.85 15.43
C ARG A 667 28.92 -26.14 16.14
N HIS A 668 28.86 -25.96 17.45
CA HIS A 668 27.60 -25.95 18.21
C HIS A 668 26.92 -24.58 18.08
N TYR A 669 25.57 -24.58 17.94
CA TYR A 669 24.71 -23.44 17.54
C TYR A 669 25.31 -22.05 17.86
N ASN A 670 25.60 -21.26 16.82
CA ASN A 670 26.26 -19.95 16.95
C ASN A 670 25.32 -18.83 16.48
N CYS A 671 25.26 -17.73 17.22
CA CYS A 671 24.57 -16.48 16.87
C CYS A 671 24.77 -16.07 15.39
N PHE A 672 25.99 -16.19 14.85
CA PHE A 672 26.28 -15.88 13.45
C PHE A 672 25.45 -16.68 12.43
N TYR A 673 25.13 -17.94 12.73
CA TYR A 673 24.33 -18.79 11.85
C TYR A 673 22.85 -18.40 11.87
N ILE A 674 22.34 -18.01 13.04
CA ILE A 674 20.98 -17.47 13.20
C ILE A 674 20.83 -16.17 12.40
N MET A 675 21.80 -15.26 12.54
CA MET A 675 21.81 -13.99 11.79
C MET A 675 21.82 -14.22 10.28
N PHE A 676 22.62 -15.17 9.80
CA PHE A 676 22.67 -15.49 8.37
C PHE A 676 21.32 -15.98 7.82
N LYS A 677 20.62 -16.86 8.56
CA LYS A 677 19.27 -17.30 8.21
C LYS A 677 18.27 -16.15 8.19
N VAL A 678 18.32 -15.24 9.18
CA VAL A 678 17.45 -14.05 9.23
C VAL A 678 17.63 -13.20 7.97
N PHE A 679 18.87 -12.87 7.57
CA PHE A 679 19.12 -12.06 6.38
C PHE A 679 18.63 -12.72 5.09
N ILE A 680 18.89 -14.02 4.91
CA ILE A 680 18.38 -14.79 3.75
C ILE A 680 16.85 -14.74 3.68
N THR A 681 16.19 -14.87 4.83
CA THR A 681 14.73 -14.84 4.92
C THR A 681 14.17 -13.51 4.43
N ILE A 682 14.78 -12.40 4.87
CA ILE A 682 14.38 -11.05 4.43
C ILE A 682 14.62 -10.88 2.92
N PHE A 683 15.77 -11.33 2.42
CA PHE A 683 16.13 -11.16 1.01
C PHE A 683 15.20 -11.97 0.10
N ILE A 684 14.92 -13.23 0.44
CA ILE A 684 14.01 -14.09 -0.32
C ILE A 684 12.56 -13.59 -0.18
N GLY A 685 12.13 -13.19 1.02
CA GLY A 685 10.79 -12.65 1.27
C GLY A 685 10.51 -11.40 0.44
N ASN A 686 11.43 -10.44 0.41
CA ASN A 686 11.32 -9.24 -0.41
C ASN A 686 11.38 -9.55 -1.91
N MET A 687 12.24 -10.48 -2.33
CA MET A 687 12.30 -10.91 -3.74
C MET A 687 10.94 -11.48 -4.21
N TYR A 688 10.32 -12.35 -3.43
CA TYR A 688 9.01 -12.94 -3.76
C TYR A 688 7.85 -11.95 -3.62
N TYR A 689 7.97 -10.96 -2.73
CA TYR A 689 7.03 -9.83 -2.68
C TYR A 689 6.97 -9.09 -4.03
N PHE A 690 8.11 -8.82 -4.66
CA PHE A 690 8.15 -8.20 -5.99
C PHE A 690 7.77 -9.17 -7.11
N PHE A 691 8.09 -10.48 -7.00
CA PHE A 691 7.63 -11.47 -7.99
C PHE A 691 6.11 -11.59 -8.09
N GLN A 692 5.37 -11.22 -7.05
CA GLN A 692 3.90 -11.17 -7.08
C GLN A 692 3.35 -10.02 -7.94
N GLY A 693 4.19 -9.06 -8.35
CA GLY A 693 3.77 -7.87 -9.08
C GLY A 693 3.61 -6.62 -8.20
N ASN A 694 3.86 -6.73 -6.89
CA ASN A 694 3.82 -5.58 -6.00
C ASN A 694 4.93 -4.58 -6.37
N SER A 695 4.66 -3.28 -6.18
CA SER A 695 5.67 -2.23 -6.34
C SER A 695 5.62 -1.24 -5.18
N ASN A 696 6.41 -0.17 -5.26
CA ASN A 696 6.33 0.93 -4.31
C ASN A 696 5.23 1.96 -4.66
N SER A 697 4.37 1.69 -5.64
CA SER A 697 3.17 2.49 -5.98
C SER A 697 1.92 1.95 -5.29
N LEU A 698 1.07 2.83 -4.75
CA LEU A 698 -0.22 2.43 -4.17
C LEU A 698 -1.16 1.82 -5.22
N SER A 699 -1.03 2.21 -6.49
CA SER A 699 -1.83 1.66 -7.60
C SER A 699 -1.46 0.23 -7.99
N THR A 700 -0.52 -0.42 -7.28
CA THR A 700 -0.20 -1.85 -7.50
C THR A 700 -0.81 -2.79 -6.46
N ILE A 701 -1.55 -2.26 -5.47
CA ILE A 701 -2.24 -3.09 -4.48
C ILE A 701 -3.48 -3.70 -5.14
N ASP A 702 -3.54 -5.03 -5.18
CA ASP A 702 -4.73 -5.75 -5.64
C ASP A 702 -5.83 -5.67 -4.58
N LEU A 703 -6.98 -5.08 -4.93
CA LEU A 703 -8.13 -4.93 -4.02
C LEU A 703 -9.06 -6.15 -4.04
N ASN A 704 -9.01 -6.98 -5.09
CA ASN A 704 -9.87 -8.14 -5.27
C ASN A 704 -9.84 -9.16 -4.12
N PRO A 705 -8.68 -9.46 -3.51
CA PRO A 705 -8.60 -10.34 -2.35
C PRO A 705 -9.53 -9.93 -1.21
N GLY A 706 -9.78 -8.62 -1.06
CA GLY A 706 -10.65 -8.06 -0.02
C GLY A 706 -12.10 -8.53 -0.08
N TYR A 707 -12.56 -8.99 -1.24
CA TYR A 707 -13.96 -9.32 -1.52
C TYR A 707 -14.23 -10.82 -1.65
N VAL A 708 -13.21 -11.66 -1.44
CA VAL A 708 -13.35 -13.12 -1.54
C VAL A 708 -14.37 -13.63 -0.51
N GLY A 709 -15.48 -14.18 -0.99
CA GLY A 709 -16.53 -14.74 -0.14
C GLY A 709 -17.43 -13.74 0.58
N LEU A 710 -17.34 -12.45 0.26
CA LEU A 710 -18.23 -11.44 0.81
C LEU A 710 -19.42 -11.20 -0.13
N SER A 711 -20.59 -10.97 0.45
CA SER A 711 -21.77 -10.46 -0.26
C SER A 711 -21.97 -8.96 -0.09
N SER A 712 -21.22 -8.35 0.83
CA SER A 712 -21.25 -6.92 1.12
C SER A 712 -19.90 -6.45 1.67
N TYR A 713 -19.57 -5.18 1.48
CA TYR A 713 -18.30 -4.64 1.95
C TYR A 713 -18.18 -4.65 3.49
N ASN A 714 -17.05 -5.16 3.99
CA ASN A 714 -16.65 -5.04 5.39
C ASN A 714 -15.20 -4.58 5.48
N PRO A 715 -14.91 -3.40 6.05
CA PRO A 715 -13.57 -2.81 6.02
C PRO A 715 -12.52 -3.63 6.78
N LEU A 716 -12.90 -4.31 7.86
CA LEU A 716 -11.96 -5.12 8.66
C LEU A 716 -11.59 -6.41 7.92
N VAL A 717 -12.56 -7.09 7.31
CA VAL A 717 -12.31 -8.32 6.56
C VAL A 717 -11.55 -8.01 5.28
N ALA A 718 -12.00 -7.01 4.51
CA ALA A 718 -11.34 -6.62 3.27
C ALA A 718 -9.89 -6.17 3.50
N GLY A 719 -9.66 -5.31 4.50
CA GLY A 719 -8.31 -4.87 4.86
C GLY A 719 -7.40 -6.03 5.30
N SER A 720 -7.94 -7.00 6.03
CA SER A 720 -7.18 -8.19 6.46
C SER A 720 -6.79 -9.08 5.27
N PHE A 721 -7.71 -9.33 4.33
CA PHE A 721 -7.43 -10.15 3.15
C PHE A 721 -6.47 -9.46 2.17
N ILE A 722 -6.62 -8.16 1.95
CA ILE A 722 -5.65 -7.38 1.15
C ILE A 722 -4.27 -7.46 1.81
N THR A 723 -4.18 -7.28 3.13
CA THR A 723 -2.91 -7.40 3.87
C THR A 723 -2.27 -8.78 3.71
N LEU A 724 -3.06 -9.85 3.86
CA LEU A 724 -2.60 -11.23 3.73
C LEU A 724 -2.16 -11.57 2.30
N ASN A 725 -2.79 -10.97 1.29
CA ASN A 725 -2.37 -11.10 -0.11
C ASN A 725 -1.08 -10.33 -0.39
N THR A 726 -1.07 -9.01 -0.13
CA THR A 726 0.05 -8.13 -0.47
C THR A 726 1.33 -8.52 0.26
N TYR A 727 1.24 -8.86 1.55
CA TYR A 727 2.39 -9.23 2.39
C TYR A 727 2.53 -10.75 2.60
N SER A 728 1.93 -11.56 1.72
CA SER A 728 1.98 -13.03 1.81
C SER A 728 3.41 -13.56 1.93
N ALA A 729 4.33 -13.08 1.07
CA ALA A 729 5.71 -13.54 1.02
C ALA A 729 6.52 -13.23 2.30
N PRO A 730 6.54 -11.98 2.82
CA PRO A 730 7.14 -11.68 4.11
C PRO A 730 6.55 -12.49 5.28
N ILE A 731 5.23 -12.66 5.33
CA ILE A 731 4.54 -13.41 6.38
C ILE A 731 4.95 -14.89 6.34
N ILE A 732 4.82 -15.53 5.19
CA ILE A 732 5.15 -16.96 4.98
C ILE A 732 6.65 -17.19 5.26
N SER A 733 7.52 -16.28 4.82
CA SER A 733 8.97 -16.38 5.06
C SER A 733 9.32 -16.33 6.54
N PHE A 734 8.71 -15.42 7.30
CA PHE A 734 8.90 -15.32 8.74
C PHE A 734 8.41 -16.58 9.47
N LEU A 735 7.20 -17.05 9.15
CA LEU A 735 6.64 -18.26 9.76
C LEU A 735 7.47 -19.51 9.43
N TYR A 736 7.99 -19.61 8.21
CA TYR A 736 8.87 -20.70 7.81
C TYR A 736 10.21 -20.67 8.56
N LEU A 737 10.82 -19.49 8.71
CA LEU A 737 12.03 -19.31 9.53
C LEU A 737 11.80 -19.81 10.96
N MET A 738 10.69 -19.40 11.56
CA MET A 738 10.30 -19.82 12.91
C MET A 738 10.19 -21.35 12.99
N TRP A 739 9.38 -21.96 12.13
CA TRP A 739 9.19 -23.42 12.12
C TRP A 739 10.50 -24.19 11.90
N HIS A 740 11.32 -23.76 10.94
CA HIS A 740 12.57 -24.43 10.59
C HIS A 740 13.59 -24.37 11.74
N MET A 741 13.68 -23.23 12.43
CA MET A 741 14.60 -23.04 13.56
C MET A 741 14.33 -24.00 14.72
N PHE A 742 13.05 -24.31 15.01
CA PHE A 742 12.71 -25.31 16.03
C PHE A 742 12.94 -26.75 15.53
N THR A 743 12.64 -27.02 14.25
CA THR A 743 12.78 -28.37 13.68
C THR A 743 14.24 -28.82 13.58
N THR A 744 15.15 -27.94 13.14
CA THR A 744 16.59 -28.27 12.99
C THR A 744 17.25 -28.64 14.32
N ARG A 745 16.77 -28.06 15.43
CA ARG A 745 17.29 -28.37 16.77
C ARG A 745 16.95 -29.80 17.18
N LYS A 746 15.76 -30.27 16.84
CA LYS A 746 15.32 -31.65 17.11
C LYS A 746 16.20 -32.69 16.42
N THR A 747 16.62 -32.44 15.18
CA THR A 747 17.38 -33.40 14.38
C THR A 747 18.88 -33.40 14.68
N CYS A 748 19.43 -32.30 15.19
CA CYS A 748 20.88 -32.12 15.35
C CYS A 748 21.40 -32.29 16.80
N LEU A 749 20.52 -32.38 17.81
CA LEU A 749 20.92 -32.63 19.20
C LEU A 749 20.89 -34.14 19.51
N PRO A 750 22.03 -34.77 19.88
CA PRO A 750 22.03 -36.18 20.26
C PRO A 750 21.27 -36.38 21.59
N THR A 751 20.33 -37.32 21.59
CA THR A 751 19.43 -37.69 22.70
C THR A 751 20.12 -38.28 23.95
N ASN A 752 21.45 -38.44 23.96
CA ASN A 752 22.18 -39.23 24.97
C ASN A 752 23.10 -38.43 25.92
N GLN A 753 22.83 -37.16 26.20
CA GLN A 753 23.50 -36.42 27.29
C GLN A 753 22.49 -35.73 28.21
N GLN A 754 21.72 -36.52 28.96
CA GLN A 754 20.90 -36.02 30.09
C GLN A 754 21.71 -35.78 31.38
N ASN A 755 23.02 -36.06 31.40
CA ASN A 755 23.85 -35.87 32.59
C ASN A 755 24.93 -34.80 32.39
N SER A 756 24.53 -33.53 32.34
CA SER A 756 25.34 -32.42 32.87
C SER A 756 24.49 -31.16 33.01
N ASN A 757 24.06 -30.88 34.24
CA ASN A 757 23.62 -29.59 34.78
C ASN A 757 22.88 -28.63 33.82
N GLY A 758 21.55 -28.73 33.79
CA GLY A 758 20.53 -27.65 33.82
C GLY A 758 20.61 -26.38 32.94
N SER A 759 21.68 -26.15 32.20
CA SER A 759 21.97 -24.87 31.51
C SER A 759 21.50 -24.83 30.05
N PHE A 760 21.20 -25.98 29.46
CA PHE A 760 20.83 -26.11 28.04
C PHE A 760 19.35 -25.77 27.75
N LEU A 761 18.50 -25.72 28.78
CA LEU A 761 17.07 -25.39 28.65
C LEU A 761 16.80 -23.87 28.60
N ASN A 762 17.76 -23.03 29.02
CA ASN A 762 17.66 -21.57 28.90
C ASN A 762 17.81 -21.04 27.45
N SER A 763 18.25 -21.87 26.50
CA SER A 763 18.54 -21.41 25.12
C SER A 763 17.31 -21.28 24.21
N LYS A 764 16.09 -21.55 24.69
CA LYS A 764 14.86 -21.47 23.87
C LYS A 764 14.40 -20.03 23.68
N ASP A 765 14.38 -19.28 24.78
CA ASP A 765 13.91 -17.90 24.82
C ASP A 765 14.95 -16.96 24.20
N ASP A 766 16.21 -17.08 24.59
CA ASP A 766 17.27 -16.17 24.16
C ASP A 766 17.49 -16.17 22.63
N ASP A 767 17.40 -17.33 21.99
CA ASP A 767 17.57 -17.46 20.54
C ASP A 767 16.35 -16.97 19.75
N LEU A 768 15.14 -17.25 20.26
CA LEU A 768 13.90 -16.70 19.73
C LEU A 768 13.94 -15.16 19.78
N TYR A 769 14.31 -14.63 20.94
CA TYR A 769 14.47 -13.21 21.15
C TYR A 769 15.54 -12.61 20.24
N LEU A 770 16.64 -13.32 19.97
CA LEU A 770 17.66 -12.89 19.02
C LEU A 770 17.11 -12.82 17.59
N VAL A 771 16.41 -13.85 17.11
CA VAL A 771 15.77 -13.85 15.77
C VAL A 771 14.82 -12.66 15.65
N ILE A 772 13.94 -12.49 16.63
CA ILE A 772 12.96 -11.40 16.66
C ILE A 772 13.66 -10.04 16.69
N SER A 773 14.68 -9.87 17.53
CA SER A 773 15.41 -8.59 17.64
C SER A 773 16.13 -8.24 16.34
N LEU A 774 16.77 -9.23 15.70
CA LEU A 774 17.44 -9.04 14.41
C LEU A 774 16.46 -8.70 13.29
N PHE A 775 15.33 -9.42 13.23
CA PHE A 775 14.30 -9.16 12.24
C PHE A 775 13.68 -7.78 12.44
N ALA A 776 13.36 -7.41 13.70
CA ALA A 776 12.91 -6.07 14.06
C ALA A 776 13.92 -4.98 13.70
N ALA A 777 15.22 -5.24 13.89
CA ALA A 777 16.27 -4.29 13.56
C ALA A 777 16.33 -4.06 12.05
N ALA A 778 16.28 -5.15 11.30
CA ALA A 778 16.35 -5.10 9.86
C ALA A 778 15.10 -4.49 9.21
N THR A 779 13.94 -4.54 9.85
CA THR A 779 12.71 -3.89 9.37
C THR A 779 12.58 -2.45 9.82
N VAL A 780 12.92 -2.11 11.07
CA VAL A 780 12.71 -0.75 11.61
C VAL A 780 13.82 0.22 11.21
N MET A 781 15.06 -0.26 11.04
CA MET A 781 16.21 0.59 10.67
C MET A 781 16.02 1.33 9.34
N PRO A 782 15.64 0.66 8.22
CA PRO A 782 15.45 1.34 6.95
C PRO A 782 14.42 2.47 7.07
N VAL A 783 13.32 2.23 7.78
CA VAL A 783 12.24 3.21 7.96
C VAL A 783 12.71 4.44 8.73
N ALA A 784 13.47 4.27 9.81
CA ALA A 784 14.01 5.39 10.58
C ALA A 784 14.93 6.29 9.74
N VAL A 785 15.84 5.70 8.96
CA VAL A 785 16.72 6.47 8.06
C VAL A 785 15.90 7.10 6.94
N TYR A 786 14.95 6.38 6.39
CA TYR A 786 14.09 6.87 5.31
C TYR A 786 13.27 8.08 5.73
N TRP A 787 12.72 8.08 6.95
CA TRP A 787 12.01 9.23 7.50
C TRP A 787 12.90 10.47 7.63
N LEU A 788 14.16 10.32 8.05
CA LEU A 788 15.12 11.43 8.07
C LEU A 788 15.39 11.98 6.66
N LEU A 789 15.53 11.08 5.68
CA LEU A 789 15.68 11.47 4.26
C LEU A 789 14.46 12.24 3.75
N LEU A 790 13.24 11.80 4.09
CA LEU A 790 12.00 12.48 3.70
C LEU A 790 11.91 13.92 4.20
N VAL A 791 12.38 14.19 5.42
CA VAL A 791 12.43 15.58 5.94
C VAL A 791 13.37 16.45 5.12
N GLY A 792 14.50 15.89 4.68
CA GLY A 792 15.42 16.54 3.75
C GLY A 792 14.80 16.76 2.37
N PHE A 793 14.04 15.78 1.87
CA PHE A 793 13.40 15.79 0.55
C PHE A 793 12.00 16.39 0.52
N ARG A 794 11.54 17.07 1.56
CA ARG A 794 10.19 17.67 1.62
C ARG A 794 9.86 18.62 0.45
N HIS A 795 10.87 19.20 -0.19
CA HIS A 795 10.73 20.07 -1.36
C HIS A 795 11.20 19.42 -2.67
N HIS A 796 11.51 18.12 -2.64
CA HIS A 796 11.97 17.37 -3.80
C HIS A 796 10.82 17.13 -4.79
N LEU A 797 11.10 17.22 -6.08
CA LEU A 797 10.09 17.12 -7.14
C LEU A 797 9.26 15.82 -7.07
N PHE A 798 9.92 14.70 -6.74
CA PHE A 798 9.33 13.36 -6.68
C PHE A 798 8.79 12.95 -5.30
N ILE A 799 8.72 13.89 -4.33
CA ILE A 799 8.34 13.57 -2.95
C ILE A 799 7.00 12.85 -2.85
N TYR A 800 6.04 13.19 -3.70
CA TYR A 800 4.68 12.61 -3.68
C TYR A 800 4.49 11.42 -4.60
N SER A 801 5.20 11.36 -5.73
CA SER A 801 5.04 10.26 -6.69
C SER A 801 5.85 9.02 -6.30
N VAL A 802 6.98 9.20 -5.62
CA VAL A 802 7.93 8.10 -5.33
C VAL A 802 8.16 7.94 -3.83
N PHE A 803 8.55 9.02 -3.15
CA PHE A 803 9.07 8.89 -1.79
C PHE A 803 7.99 8.68 -0.73
N ALA A 804 6.87 9.40 -0.82
CA ALA A 804 5.76 9.25 0.12
C ALA A 804 5.04 7.89 0.03
N PRO A 805 4.72 7.35 -1.17
CA PRO A 805 4.20 5.99 -1.30
C PRO A 805 5.11 4.94 -0.66
N LYS A 806 6.44 5.02 -0.91
CA LYS A 806 7.41 4.12 -0.28
C LYS A 806 7.39 4.21 1.25
N ALA A 807 7.28 5.41 1.80
CA ALA A 807 7.17 5.61 3.25
C ALA A 807 5.96 4.87 3.85
N PHE A 808 4.83 4.90 3.13
CA PHE A 808 3.62 4.20 3.53
C PHE A 808 3.82 2.68 3.54
N TYR A 809 4.41 2.12 2.48
CA TYR A 809 4.74 0.69 2.42
C TYR A 809 5.68 0.25 3.55
N GLU A 810 6.68 1.07 3.87
CA GLU A 810 7.62 0.83 4.97
C GLU A 810 6.93 0.84 6.34
N CYS A 811 6.06 1.82 6.59
CA CYS A 811 5.26 1.86 7.82
C CYS A 811 4.30 0.67 7.93
N PHE A 812 3.68 0.27 6.83
CA PHE A 812 2.76 -0.86 6.83
C PHE A 812 3.51 -2.19 6.97
N ASN A 813 4.71 -2.32 6.40
CA ASN A 813 5.59 -3.46 6.63
C ASN A 813 5.96 -3.61 8.12
N ILE A 814 6.23 -2.50 8.81
CA ILE A 814 6.42 -2.48 10.27
C ILE A 814 5.15 -2.98 10.99
N LEU A 815 3.96 -2.52 10.59
CA LEU A 815 2.70 -2.96 11.19
C LEU A 815 2.52 -4.48 11.02
N VAL A 816 2.73 -5.00 9.81
CA VAL A 816 2.64 -6.44 9.52
C VAL A 816 3.65 -7.22 10.35
N PHE A 817 4.88 -6.74 10.47
CA PHE A 817 5.88 -7.35 11.35
C PHE A 817 5.41 -7.37 12.81
N TYR A 818 4.88 -6.26 13.35
CA TYR A 818 4.37 -6.23 14.73
C TYR A 818 3.18 -7.16 14.95
N LEU A 819 2.26 -7.27 14.00
CA LEU A 819 1.15 -8.22 14.08
C LEU A 819 1.65 -9.66 14.15
N ASN A 820 2.60 -10.03 13.28
CA ASN A 820 3.24 -11.35 13.31
C ASN A 820 4.01 -11.56 14.62
N PHE A 821 4.71 -10.55 15.12
CA PHE A 821 5.46 -10.60 16.37
C PHE A 821 4.53 -10.79 17.58
N ILE A 822 3.45 -10.02 17.69
CA ILE A 822 2.47 -10.14 18.77
C ILE A 822 1.84 -11.52 18.73
N LEU A 823 1.41 -11.98 17.56
CA LEU A 823 0.84 -13.31 17.39
C LEU A 823 1.84 -14.38 17.86
N THR A 824 3.10 -14.27 17.43
CA THR A 824 4.18 -15.18 17.80
C THR A 824 4.45 -15.18 19.30
N ASN A 825 4.59 -14.01 19.92
CA ASN A 825 4.90 -13.89 21.34
C ASN A 825 3.72 -14.34 22.22
N LEU A 826 2.49 -13.99 21.84
CA LEU A 826 1.28 -14.49 22.49
C LEU A 826 1.20 -16.02 22.37
N TYR A 827 1.59 -16.58 21.22
CA TYR A 827 1.71 -18.01 21.02
C TYR A 827 2.69 -18.65 22.01
N PHE A 828 3.91 -18.11 22.11
CA PHE A 828 4.91 -18.59 23.07
C PHE A 828 4.39 -18.52 24.49
N ARG A 829 3.87 -17.36 24.93
CA ARG A 829 3.37 -17.20 26.30
C ARG A 829 2.23 -18.14 26.64
N LEU A 830 1.22 -18.29 25.76
CA LEU A 830 0.06 -19.14 26.03
C LEU A 830 0.42 -20.63 26.14
N PHE A 831 1.39 -21.12 25.37
CA PHE A 831 1.73 -22.54 25.30
C PHE A 831 3.00 -22.92 26.08
N GLN A 832 3.78 -21.94 26.56
CA GLN A 832 4.93 -22.13 27.46
C GLN A 832 4.53 -21.98 28.95
N LEU A 833 3.35 -21.41 29.25
CA LEU A 833 2.75 -21.42 30.59
C LEU A 833 2.37 -22.86 30.98
N ASN A 834 3.32 -23.58 31.60
CA ASN A 834 3.15 -24.52 32.72
C ASN A 834 4.50 -25.23 33.02
N ASN A 835 5.56 -24.46 33.23
CA ASN A 835 6.84 -24.96 33.76
C ASN A 835 7.20 -24.33 35.12
N GLU A 836 6.27 -23.58 35.73
CA GLU A 836 6.39 -23.16 37.14
C GLU A 836 5.55 -24.09 38.04
#